data_AF-A0A0D6QF25-F1
#
_entry.id   AF-A0A0D6QF25-F1
#
_cell.length_a   1.000
_cell.length_b   1.000
_cell.length_c   1.000
_cell.angle_alpha   90.00
_cell.angle_beta   90.00
_cell.angle_gamma   90.00
#
_symmetry.space_group_name_H-M   'P 1'
#
loop_
_entity.id
_entity.type
_entity.pdbx_description
1 polymer ?
#
loop_
_entity_poly.entity_id
_entity_poly.type
_entity_poly.pdbx_seq_one_letter_code
_entity_poly.pdbx_strand_id
1 'polypeptide(L)'
;MQPGFPVATETNGTGSATTPSYAVAATDVVLAFVASDAPAGNAGFSISNRTVSGGTLAWTRVGSIANSRNGAVAVFRGTPSAALSGVTTTVTETGGNQAYISVVAIAGASQTLGAVTAGSGSGSAASLTVNATAAGSWILAVGEDWNNTTRRTLSATTTPTLLDERSDPALNDYWVERAATTAAGSFRIGTSAPSTADWNMIAVEVVPAAATPTSPPPPAPAAAQPSISPAAGTYASSVTATITCPTAGTLPYRTTDGSTPTTSSTQSATATFSASGTLSAICAGTGYSPSPVSSAAYTVTTSTGGTGGTATGSPMTTAHRTSGVAPLAVFFDAVNTSPSGTAAPFTWNSGVYQPSDLEGTQYTWSFGDPGSGTWSATGEPKNVASGYTAAHVYETPGTYTVSLTQTDTAGTARTYVQTITVTAFSGTTYYVAANGNDAAAGTSEATPLRTVGRAMSVALATSGPVRVLFRRGDTFPVSAAYAITKPGPGIIGAYGTGNRPIFTVAELGDVNVFSPRGTGADWRIMDLDMRGPSLSTGTGPVGPDVSHQGVNLLVLRLRASNWYVGIGWGDWTPIYATPHDGMFVVDSESPGNGGYGMYVGGRRIALLGNTVSDPVQTHVCRVWQAHKGVISNNALLRPGGQRHALKLHGPEINDGRPETRWVSITDNFFQASGTSQWTVSMGSQSSALSESDPVSHVVLERNRFAGSASLVADIESEASHAMVRNNVFDDTAASSAVAVLWTQRNTGVPAPDDVRIYNNTVYDGTAGSGGSGLLQTDSSVTNLRVRNNLYGAATLSTVSLIQGAGGAGWAADHNLATSSPGFTNAAAGDFSLATGSPAVDAGAALRDAGLDYQLSARPRGAGYDLGAYESR
;
A
#
# COMPACT_ATOMS: atom_id res chain seq x y z
N MET A 1 -16.99 13.56 2.46
CA MET A 1 -17.36 13.02 1.13
C MET A 1 -16.64 11.69 0.98
N GLN A 2 -17.37 10.64 0.60
CA GLN A 2 -16.93 9.24 0.73
C GLN A 2 -15.82 8.82 -0.25
N PRO A 3 -15.01 7.80 0.11
CA PRO A 3 -13.82 7.33 -0.62
C PRO A 3 -14.15 6.76 -2.00
N GLY A 4 -13.19 6.89 -2.92
CA GLY A 4 -13.30 6.50 -4.33
C GLY A 4 -13.61 5.02 -4.53
N PHE A 5 -14.56 4.80 -5.42
CA PHE A 5 -15.03 3.50 -5.90
C PHE A 5 -13.89 2.66 -6.51
N PRO A 6 -13.90 1.32 -6.37
CA PRO A 6 -12.92 0.46 -7.03
C PRO A 6 -13.07 0.61 -8.54
N VAL A 7 -12.00 1.07 -9.19
CA VAL A 7 -11.86 1.06 -10.65
C VAL A 7 -10.98 -0.13 -10.97
N ALA A 8 -11.58 -1.20 -11.47
CA ALA A 8 -10.83 -2.34 -11.96
C ALA A 8 -10.65 -2.14 -13.48
N THR A 9 -9.41 -1.96 -13.94
CA THR A 9 -9.08 -1.50 -15.30
C THR A 9 -8.21 -2.53 -16.03
N GLU A 10 -8.53 -2.82 -17.28
CA GLU A 10 -7.67 -3.64 -18.16
C GLU A 10 -7.79 -3.18 -19.62
N THR A 11 -6.69 -3.29 -20.38
CA THR A 11 -6.74 -3.43 -21.84
C THR A 11 -5.90 -4.63 -22.21
N ASN A 12 -6.49 -5.53 -22.99
CA ASN A 12 -5.77 -6.61 -23.65
C ASN A 12 -5.89 -6.42 -25.17
N GLY A 13 -4.85 -6.86 -25.88
CA GLY A 13 -4.85 -6.93 -27.34
C GLY A 13 -5.88 -7.93 -27.84
N THR A 14 -6.66 -7.49 -28.85
CA THR A 14 -7.65 -8.21 -29.68
C THR A 14 -8.69 -9.08 -28.95
N GLY A 15 -9.90 -8.54 -28.78
CA GLY A 15 -11.15 -9.32 -28.65
C GLY A 15 -11.76 -9.44 -27.25
N SER A 16 -11.03 -9.19 -26.16
CA SER A 16 -11.63 -9.14 -24.81
C SER A 16 -10.74 -8.44 -23.78
N ALA A 17 -11.33 -7.83 -22.76
CA ALA A 17 -10.63 -7.28 -21.59
C ALA A 17 -11.42 -7.62 -20.30
N THR A 18 -10.72 -8.10 -19.28
CA THR A 18 -11.20 -8.56 -17.97
C THR A 18 -10.61 -7.71 -16.84
N THR A 19 -11.47 -7.15 -16.01
CA THR A 19 -11.03 -6.38 -14.85
C THR A 19 -10.33 -7.25 -13.80
N PRO A 20 -9.42 -6.67 -12.98
CA PRO A 20 -9.08 -7.22 -11.67
C PRO A 20 -10.33 -7.52 -10.81
N SER A 21 -10.18 -8.36 -9.79
CA SER A 21 -11.30 -8.73 -8.93
C SER A 21 -11.75 -7.57 -8.04
N TYR A 22 -13.05 -7.37 -7.88
CA TYR A 22 -13.66 -6.35 -7.02
C TYR A 22 -14.80 -6.93 -6.18
N ALA A 23 -15.26 -6.17 -5.18
CA ALA A 23 -16.40 -6.52 -4.34
C ALA A 23 -17.57 -5.58 -4.59
N VAL A 24 -18.80 -6.10 -4.43
CA VAL A 24 -20.05 -5.35 -4.57
C VAL A 24 -20.99 -5.70 -3.43
N ALA A 25 -21.65 -4.69 -2.86
CA ALA A 25 -22.77 -4.92 -1.95
C ALA A 25 -24.08 -5.14 -2.74
N ALA A 26 -25.06 -5.79 -2.10
CA ALA A 26 -26.39 -5.98 -2.70
C ALA A 26 -27.10 -4.66 -3.05
N THR A 27 -26.70 -3.56 -2.43
CA THR A 27 -27.30 -2.23 -2.59
C THR A 27 -26.54 -1.31 -3.54
N ASP A 28 -25.44 -1.77 -4.14
CA ASP A 28 -24.62 -0.93 -5.02
C ASP A 28 -25.24 -0.78 -6.41
N VAL A 29 -24.94 0.32 -7.07
CA VAL A 29 -25.15 0.50 -8.52
C VAL A 29 -23.82 0.19 -9.21
N VAL A 30 -23.76 -0.89 -9.99
CA VAL A 30 -22.53 -1.33 -10.68
C VAL A 30 -22.60 -0.93 -12.14
N LEU A 31 -21.58 -0.20 -12.63
CA LEU A 31 -21.47 0.26 -14.01
C LEU A 31 -20.15 -0.19 -14.63
N ALA A 32 -20.20 -0.78 -15.82
CA ALA A 32 -19.05 -1.09 -16.65
C ALA A 32 -18.99 -0.11 -17.82
N PHE A 33 -17.92 0.67 -17.88
CA PHE A 33 -17.57 1.63 -18.91
C PHE A 33 -16.66 0.96 -19.92
N VAL A 34 -17.10 0.89 -21.17
CA VAL A 34 -16.43 0.14 -22.23
C VAL A 34 -16.07 1.08 -23.38
N ALA A 35 -14.85 0.95 -23.90
CA ALA A 35 -14.36 1.66 -25.07
C ALA A 35 -13.56 0.72 -25.98
N SER A 36 -13.35 1.11 -27.23
CA SER A 36 -12.73 0.24 -28.23
C SER A 36 -12.34 0.99 -29.48
N ASP A 37 -11.30 0.47 -30.13
CA ASP A 37 -10.82 0.93 -31.44
C ASP A 37 -11.52 0.22 -32.61
N ALA A 38 -11.74 0.95 -33.70
CA ALA A 38 -12.26 0.42 -34.95
C ALA A 38 -11.15 0.26 -36.01
N PRO A 39 -11.21 -0.77 -36.88
CA PRO A 39 -10.34 -0.83 -38.04
C PRO A 39 -10.38 0.48 -38.85
N ALA A 40 -9.21 0.95 -39.33
CA ALA A 40 -9.09 2.23 -40.01
C ALA A 40 -10.10 2.36 -41.17
N GLY A 41 -10.91 3.44 -41.15
CA GLY A 41 -11.93 3.73 -42.16
C GLY A 41 -13.35 3.24 -41.85
N ASN A 42 -13.62 2.78 -40.63
CA ASN A 42 -14.89 2.14 -40.26
C ASN A 42 -15.77 3.00 -39.31
N ALA A 43 -16.12 4.22 -39.73
CA ALA A 43 -17.08 5.06 -39.00
C ALA A 43 -18.46 4.38 -39.00
N GLY A 44 -19.10 4.26 -37.83
CA GLY A 44 -20.30 3.45 -37.65
C GLY A 44 -20.03 1.98 -37.31
N PHE A 45 -18.83 1.65 -36.82
CA PHE A 45 -18.50 0.32 -36.28
C PHE A 45 -19.57 -0.12 -35.26
N SER A 46 -20.38 -1.11 -35.66
CA SER A 46 -21.50 -1.60 -34.84
C SER A 46 -21.02 -2.68 -33.89
N ILE A 47 -21.31 -2.47 -32.61
CA ILE A 47 -20.97 -3.29 -31.46
C ILE A 47 -21.85 -4.56 -31.33
N SER A 48 -22.51 -5.02 -32.39
CA SER A 48 -23.58 -6.02 -32.34
C SER A 48 -23.26 -7.35 -31.58
N ASN A 49 -21.99 -7.64 -31.26
CA ASN A 49 -21.51 -8.78 -30.47
C ASN A 49 -20.84 -8.45 -29.12
N ARG A 50 -21.06 -7.29 -28.47
CA ARG A 50 -20.46 -7.05 -27.14
C ARG A 50 -21.29 -7.60 -25.99
N THR A 51 -20.69 -8.53 -25.26
CA THR A 51 -21.19 -9.04 -23.98
C THR A 51 -20.27 -8.58 -22.87
N VAL A 52 -20.86 -8.02 -21.82
CA VAL A 52 -20.19 -7.87 -20.53
C VAL A 52 -20.66 -9.02 -19.65
N SER A 53 -19.73 -9.80 -19.13
CA SER A 53 -20.00 -10.93 -18.24
C SER A 53 -19.06 -10.87 -17.04
N GLY A 54 -19.53 -11.23 -15.86
CA GLY A 54 -18.71 -11.16 -14.66
C GLY A 54 -19.50 -11.40 -13.39
N GLY A 55 -19.06 -12.37 -12.57
CA GLY A 55 -19.81 -12.84 -11.40
C GLY A 55 -21.19 -13.40 -11.74
N THR A 56 -22.07 -13.47 -10.73
CA THR A 56 -23.50 -13.77 -10.89
C THR A 56 -24.33 -12.53 -11.25
N LEU A 57 -23.68 -11.43 -11.66
CA LEU A 57 -24.34 -10.18 -11.99
C LEU A 57 -25.07 -10.28 -13.34
N ALA A 58 -26.34 -9.85 -13.36
CA ALA A 58 -27.07 -9.64 -14.60
C ALA A 58 -26.67 -8.31 -15.23
N TRP A 59 -25.99 -8.35 -16.38
CA TRP A 59 -25.51 -7.18 -17.11
C TRP A 59 -26.50 -6.73 -18.19
N THR A 60 -26.82 -5.44 -18.21
CA THR A 60 -27.71 -4.81 -19.20
C THR A 60 -27.10 -3.54 -19.76
N ARG A 61 -27.21 -3.30 -21.07
CA ARG A 61 -26.65 -2.08 -21.68
C ARG A 61 -27.47 -0.85 -21.28
N VAL A 62 -26.78 0.23 -20.93
CA VAL A 62 -27.35 1.53 -20.56
C VAL A 62 -27.30 2.47 -21.76
N GLY A 63 -28.46 2.81 -22.30
CA GLY A 63 -28.59 3.74 -23.43
C GLY A 63 -28.08 3.21 -24.78
N SER A 64 -27.96 4.13 -25.73
CA SER A 64 -27.38 3.88 -27.05
C SER A 64 -25.86 4.01 -27.02
N ILE A 65 -25.20 3.35 -27.95
CA ILE A 65 -23.75 3.38 -28.14
C ILE A 65 -23.35 4.69 -28.83
N ALA A 66 -22.19 5.26 -28.47
CA ALA A 66 -21.57 6.34 -29.24
C ALA A 66 -20.49 5.76 -30.16
N ASN A 67 -20.69 5.87 -31.47
CA ASN A 67 -19.83 5.30 -32.52
C ASN A 67 -19.93 6.06 -33.85
N SER A 68 -20.23 7.36 -33.81
CA SER A 68 -20.32 8.21 -34.99
C SER A 68 -18.95 8.71 -35.48
N ARG A 69 -17.89 8.54 -34.70
CA ARG A 69 -16.48 8.53 -35.15
C ARG A 69 -15.98 7.09 -35.24
N ASN A 70 -14.76 6.89 -35.76
CA ASN A 70 -14.08 5.60 -35.60
C ASN A 70 -13.92 5.28 -34.11
N GLY A 71 -13.95 4.00 -33.76
CA GLY A 71 -14.04 3.56 -32.36
C GLY A 71 -15.50 3.51 -31.87
N ALA A 72 -15.70 3.02 -30.64
CA ALA A 72 -17.03 2.99 -30.03
C ALA A 72 -16.99 2.84 -28.51
N VAL A 73 -17.91 3.54 -27.83
CA VAL A 73 -18.08 3.49 -26.37
C VAL A 73 -19.49 3.09 -25.94
N ALA A 74 -19.58 2.37 -24.82
CA ALA A 74 -20.83 1.89 -24.24
C ALA A 74 -20.75 1.81 -22.71
N VAL A 75 -21.91 1.86 -22.04
CA VAL A 75 -22.03 1.59 -20.59
C VAL A 75 -22.94 0.40 -20.38
N PHE A 76 -22.58 -0.48 -19.45
CA PHE A 76 -23.41 -1.60 -18.99
C PHE A 76 -23.65 -1.48 -17.49
N ARG A 77 -24.81 -1.93 -17.04
CA ARG A 77 -25.20 -1.98 -15.64
C ARG A 77 -25.27 -3.41 -15.16
N GLY A 78 -24.56 -3.70 -14.07
CA GLY A 78 -24.65 -4.95 -13.32
C GLY A 78 -25.65 -4.80 -12.17
N THR A 79 -26.50 -5.81 -11.98
CA THR A 79 -27.48 -5.82 -10.87
C THR A 79 -27.10 -6.90 -9.85
N PRO A 80 -26.57 -6.54 -8.67
CA PRO A 80 -26.28 -7.50 -7.62
C PRO A 80 -27.56 -7.97 -6.92
N SER A 81 -27.74 -9.28 -6.78
CA SER A 81 -28.82 -9.88 -5.97
C SER A 81 -28.39 -10.19 -4.53
N ALA A 82 -27.08 -10.15 -4.26
CA ALA A 82 -26.45 -10.32 -2.96
C ALA A 82 -25.10 -9.58 -2.95
N ALA A 83 -24.47 -9.47 -1.77
CA ALA A 83 -23.09 -9.03 -1.71
C ALA A 83 -22.18 -10.10 -2.34
N LEU A 84 -21.27 -9.70 -3.21
CA LEU A 84 -20.33 -10.58 -3.91
C LEU A 84 -18.89 -10.07 -3.67
N SER A 85 -17.95 -10.99 -3.49
CA SER A 85 -16.52 -10.71 -3.35
C SER A 85 -15.73 -11.44 -4.42
N GLY A 86 -14.66 -10.84 -4.92
CA GLY A 86 -13.81 -11.48 -5.94
C GLY A 86 -14.41 -11.50 -7.34
N VAL A 87 -15.32 -10.58 -7.65
CA VAL A 87 -15.97 -10.47 -8.96
C VAL A 87 -14.98 -9.93 -9.98
N THR A 88 -14.73 -10.63 -11.08
CA THR A 88 -14.08 -10.07 -12.27
C THR A 88 -15.13 -9.77 -13.33
N THR A 89 -14.86 -8.85 -14.25
CA THR A 89 -15.79 -8.52 -15.33
C THR A 89 -15.08 -8.39 -16.64
N THR A 90 -15.53 -9.16 -17.62
CA THR A 90 -14.98 -9.25 -18.96
C THR A 90 -15.91 -8.56 -19.94
N VAL A 91 -15.38 -7.64 -20.73
CA VAL A 91 -15.95 -7.28 -22.03
C VAL A 91 -15.36 -8.21 -23.09
N THR A 92 -16.22 -8.77 -23.94
CA THR A 92 -15.82 -9.47 -25.16
C THR A 92 -16.27 -8.69 -26.37
N GLU A 93 -15.41 -8.55 -27.37
CA GLU A 93 -15.62 -7.79 -28.58
C GLU A 93 -15.31 -8.63 -29.82
N THR A 94 -16.16 -8.57 -30.84
CA THR A 94 -15.91 -9.19 -32.15
C THR A 94 -15.71 -8.10 -33.20
N GLY A 95 -14.56 -8.12 -33.89
CA GLY A 95 -14.28 -7.25 -35.04
C GLY A 95 -13.63 -5.89 -34.74
N GLY A 96 -13.33 -5.58 -33.47
CA GLY A 96 -12.55 -4.41 -33.06
C GLY A 96 -11.07 -4.76 -32.86
N ASN A 97 -10.19 -3.76 -32.90
CA ASN A 97 -8.73 -3.98 -32.73
C ASN A 97 -8.34 -4.13 -31.24
N GLN A 98 -9.06 -3.45 -30.34
CA GLN A 98 -8.75 -3.40 -28.92
C GLN A 98 -10.00 -3.15 -28.07
N ALA A 99 -10.07 -3.77 -26.90
CA ALA A 99 -11.14 -3.59 -25.93
C ALA A 99 -10.62 -2.93 -24.65
N TYR A 100 -11.37 -1.98 -24.11
CA TYR A 100 -11.14 -1.29 -22.85
C TYR A 100 -12.36 -1.47 -21.94
N ILE A 101 -12.15 -1.79 -20.67
CA ILE A 101 -13.20 -1.83 -19.66
C ILE A 101 -12.73 -1.22 -18.34
N SER A 102 -13.62 -0.46 -17.72
CA SER A 102 -13.49 0.09 -16.37
C SER A 102 -14.80 -0.11 -15.62
N VAL A 103 -14.77 -0.77 -14.46
CA VAL A 103 -15.97 -1.04 -13.65
C VAL A 103 -15.98 -0.18 -12.40
N VAL A 104 -17.15 0.36 -12.04
CA VAL A 104 -17.40 1.21 -10.88
C VAL A 104 -18.61 0.70 -10.11
N ALA A 105 -18.46 0.44 -8.80
CA ALA A 105 -19.55 0.08 -7.90
C ALA A 105 -19.90 1.24 -6.97
N ILE A 106 -21.15 1.72 -6.99
CA ILE A 106 -21.56 2.98 -6.36
C ILE A 106 -22.54 2.72 -5.21
N ALA A 107 -22.08 2.97 -3.97
CA ALA A 107 -22.89 2.91 -2.77
C ALA A 107 -23.79 4.14 -2.60
N GLY A 108 -24.95 3.98 -1.95
CA GLY A 108 -25.85 5.08 -1.59
C GLY A 108 -26.56 5.76 -2.79
N ALA A 109 -26.49 5.15 -3.97
CA ALA A 109 -27.19 5.59 -5.16
C ALA A 109 -28.60 5.01 -5.26
N SER A 110 -29.48 5.72 -5.96
CA SER A 110 -30.75 5.20 -6.42
C SER A 110 -30.51 4.01 -7.35
N GLN A 111 -31.28 2.94 -7.16
CA GLN A 111 -31.30 1.81 -8.07
C GLN A 111 -31.95 2.15 -9.43
N THR A 112 -32.36 3.39 -9.66
CA THR A 112 -32.76 3.90 -10.98
C THR A 112 -31.75 4.95 -11.44
N LEU A 113 -31.14 4.73 -12.61
CA LEU A 113 -30.25 5.69 -13.25
C LEU A 113 -31.07 6.87 -13.80
N GLY A 114 -30.43 8.03 -13.91
CA GLY A 114 -31.02 9.25 -14.46
C GLY A 114 -30.76 9.37 -15.97
N ALA A 115 -30.48 10.60 -16.42
CA ALA A 115 -30.21 10.89 -17.82
C ALA A 115 -28.98 10.14 -18.38
N VAL A 116 -29.08 9.71 -19.64
CA VAL A 116 -27.97 9.11 -20.41
C VAL A 116 -27.82 9.91 -21.70
N THR A 117 -26.62 10.40 -21.97
CA THR A 117 -26.30 11.17 -23.18
C THR A 117 -25.11 10.52 -23.89
N ALA A 118 -25.25 10.27 -25.19
CA ALA A 118 -24.17 9.79 -26.05
C ALA A 118 -23.89 10.83 -27.13
N GLY A 119 -22.63 10.98 -27.55
CA GLY A 119 -22.26 11.94 -28.58
C GLY A 119 -20.83 11.75 -29.07
N SER A 120 -20.45 12.57 -30.05
CA SER A 120 -19.14 12.49 -30.68
C SER A 120 -18.74 13.84 -31.26
N GLY A 121 -17.44 14.04 -31.49
CA GLY A 121 -16.94 15.26 -32.14
C GLY A 121 -15.64 15.03 -32.91
N SER A 122 -15.31 15.99 -33.78
CA SER A 122 -14.07 15.99 -34.57
C SER A 122 -13.41 17.35 -34.53
N GLY A 123 -12.09 17.40 -34.36
CA GLY A 123 -11.35 18.66 -34.28
C GLY A 123 -11.80 19.55 -33.11
N SER A 124 -12.28 18.94 -32.01
CA SER A 124 -12.78 19.65 -30.82
C SER A 124 -12.42 18.88 -29.55
N ALA A 125 -12.36 19.57 -28.41
CA ALA A 125 -12.26 18.87 -27.12
C ALA A 125 -13.53 18.05 -26.83
N ALA A 126 -13.37 16.93 -26.15
CA ALA A 126 -14.48 16.03 -25.85
C ALA A 126 -15.48 16.70 -24.90
N SER A 127 -16.75 16.78 -25.25
CA SER A 127 -17.75 17.26 -24.28
C SER A 127 -19.17 16.85 -24.60
N LEU A 128 -19.94 16.56 -23.54
CA LEU A 128 -21.36 16.26 -23.58
C LEU A 128 -22.13 17.22 -22.66
N THR A 129 -23.37 17.50 -23.03
CA THR A 129 -24.34 18.15 -22.15
C THR A 129 -25.37 17.11 -21.71
N VAL A 130 -25.41 16.84 -20.41
CA VAL A 130 -26.36 15.92 -19.77
C VAL A 130 -27.44 16.76 -19.09
N ASN A 131 -28.71 16.45 -19.32
CA ASN A 131 -29.81 17.07 -18.58
C ASN A 131 -30.04 16.30 -17.29
N ALA A 132 -29.27 16.60 -16.26
CA ALA A 132 -29.35 15.92 -14.97
C ALA A 132 -30.76 16.05 -14.38
N THR A 133 -31.29 14.94 -13.86
CA THR A 133 -32.64 14.81 -13.33
C THR A 133 -32.73 15.19 -11.86
N ALA A 134 -31.62 15.19 -11.13
CA ALA A 134 -31.59 15.54 -9.71
C ALA A 134 -30.34 16.35 -9.32
N ALA A 135 -30.46 17.10 -8.21
CA ALA A 135 -29.31 17.69 -7.53
C ALA A 135 -28.52 16.60 -6.80
N GLY A 136 -27.20 16.75 -6.71
CA GLY A 136 -26.33 15.80 -6.03
C GLY A 136 -26.06 14.52 -6.80
N SER A 137 -26.57 14.38 -8.04
CA SER A 137 -26.26 13.26 -8.92
C SER A 137 -24.79 13.22 -9.30
N TRP A 138 -24.25 12.02 -9.45
CA TRP A 138 -22.97 11.80 -10.12
C TRP A 138 -23.22 11.66 -11.63
N ILE A 139 -22.47 12.40 -12.44
CA ILE A 139 -22.37 12.18 -13.88
C ILE A 139 -21.07 11.44 -14.12
N LEU A 140 -21.12 10.22 -14.62
CA LEU A 140 -19.96 9.43 -15.02
C LEU A 140 -19.95 9.30 -16.53
N ALA A 141 -18.79 9.38 -17.16
CA ALA A 141 -18.68 9.27 -18.61
C ALA A 141 -17.45 8.47 -19.02
N VAL A 142 -17.58 7.75 -20.13
CA VAL A 142 -16.47 7.10 -20.82
C VAL A 142 -16.33 7.68 -22.21
N GLY A 143 -15.09 7.92 -22.61
CA GLY A 143 -14.76 8.41 -23.93
C GLY A 143 -13.57 7.70 -24.53
N GLU A 144 -13.45 7.84 -25.84
CA GLU A 144 -12.31 7.40 -26.63
C GLU A 144 -11.96 8.45 -27.68
N ASP A 145 -10.68 8.49 -28.05
CA ASP A 145 -10.13 9.27 -29.15
C ASP A 145 -9.26 8.35 -30.01
N TRP A 146 -9.77 8.02 -31.20
CA TRP A 146 -9.26 6.95 -32.05
C TRP A 146 -7.95 7.26 -32.78
N ASN A 147 -7.44 8.49 -32.72
CA ASN A 147 -6.25 8.87 -33.48
C ASN A 147 -5.28 9.77 -32.74
N ASN A 148 -5.48 9.89 -31.42
CA ASN A 148 -4.61 10.70 -30.59
C ASN A 148 -4.38 10.07 -29.22
N THR A 149 -3.11 9.87 -28.86
CA THR A 149 -2.65 9.39 -27.56
C THR A 149 -2.42 10.50 -26.54
N THR A 150 -2.75 11.75 -26.90
CA THR A 150 -2.61 12.88 -25.98
C THR A 150 -3.59 12.74 -24.84
N ARG A 151 -3.05 12.59 -23.63
CA ARG A 151 -3.82 12.54 -22.39
C ARG A 151 -4.78 13.71 -22.25
N ARG A 152 -5.98 13.42 -21.76
CA ARG A 152 -7.08 14.33 -21.49
C ARG A 152 -6.75 15.28 -20.36
N THR A 153 -7.06 16.55 -20.57
CA THR A 153 -7.21 17.52 -19.48
C THR A 153 -8.69 17.74 -19.25
N LEU A 154 -9.22 17.43 -18.06
CA LEU A 154 -10.64 17.60 -17.77
C LEU A 154 -11.04 19.09 -17.73
N SER A 155 -12.29 19.39 -18.11
CA SER A 155 -12.81 20.76 -18.05
C SER A 155 -13.04 21.21 -16.60
N ALA A 156 -12.33 22.23 -16.14
CA ALA A 156 -12.40 22.73 -14.76
C ALA A 156 -13.80 23.28 -14.33
N THR A 157 -14.79 23.29 -15.22
CA THR A 157 -16.11 23.92 -14.98
C THR A 157 -17.03 23.13 -14.05
N THR A 158 -16.70 21.88 -13.69
CA THR A 158 -17.60 20.98 -12.95
C THR A 158 -16.95 20.19 -11.80
N THR A 159 -15.77 20.61 -11.33
CA THR A 159 -14.95 19.85 -10.35
C THR A 159 -14.75 18.37 -10.76
N PRO A 160 -14.47 18.08 -12.05
CA PRO A 160 -14.45 16.70 -12.51
C PRO A 160 -13.23 15.95 -11.96
N THR A 161 -13.36 14.63 -11.88
CA THR A 161 -12.30 13.69 -11.51
C THR A 161 -12.10 12.70 -12.64
N LEU A 162 -10.86 12.50 -13.05
CA LEU A 162 -10.48 11.45 -13.98
C LEU A 162 -10.43 10.16 -13.16
N LEU A 163 -11.29 9.21 -13.47
CA LEU A 163 -11.36 7.91 -12.80
C LEU A 163 -10.37 6.93 -13.40
N ASP A 164 -10.20 6.98 -14.71
CA ASP A 164 -9.24 6.17 -15.43
C ASP A 164 -8.85 6.83 -16.76
N GLU A 165 -7.65 6.54 -17.24
CA GLU A 165 -7.16 6.96 -18.55
C GLU A 165 -6.06 6.03 -19.05
N ARG A 166 -6.16 5.64 -20.31
CA ARG A 166 -5.20 4.76 -20.96
C ARG A 166 -4.94 5.18 -22.40
N SER A 167 -3.67 5.44 -22.67
CA SER A 167 -3.16 5.75 -24.02
C SER A 167 -2.38 4.55 -24.56
N ASP A 168 -2.65 4.13 -25.80
CA ASP A 168 -2.03 2.96 -26.44
C ASP A 168 -0.98 3.36 -27.51
N PRO A 169 0.13 2.61 -27.67
CA PRO A 169 1.08 2.75 -28.79
C PRO A 169 0.48 2.87 -30.22
N ALA A 170 -0.72 2.33 -30.46
CA ALA A 170 -1.43 2.31 -31.74
C ALA A 170 -2.21 3.61 -32.06
N LEU A 171 -1.95 4.70 -31.32
CA LEU A 171 -2.53 6.04 -31.50
C LEU A 171 -3.91 6.29 -30.87
N ASN A 172 -4.35 5.51 -29.86
CA ASN A 172 -5.65 5.68 -29.20
C ASN A 172 -5.55 6.16 -27.75
N ASP A 173 -6.55 6.90 -27.26
CA ASP A 173 -6.69 7.26 -25.85
C ASP A 173 -8.12 7.00 -25.35
N TYR A 174 -8.25 6.30 -24.23
CA TYR A 174 -9.52 5.95 -23.59
C TYR A 174 -9.57 6.57 -22.19
N TRP A 175 -10.72 7.07 -21.75
CA TRP A 175 -10.83 7.62 -20.40
C TRP A 175 -12.19 7.42 -19.78
N VAL A 176 -12.22 7.41 -18.45
CA VAL A 176 -13.44 7.53 -17.65
C VAL A 176 -13.31 8.75 -16.74
N GLU A 177 -14.32 9.60 -16.75
CA GLU A 177 -14.40 10.79 -15.91
C GLU A 177 -15.70 10.81 -15.11
N ARG A 178 -15.69 11.55 -14.00
CA ARG A 178 -16.90 11.84 -13.22
C ARG A 178 -16.97 13.28 -12.78
N ALA A 179 -18.18 13.75 -12.50
CA ALA A 179 -18.42 15.01 -11.82
C ALA A 179 -19.74 14.95 -11.02
N ALA A 180 -19.92 15.85 -10.05
CA ALA A 180 -21.15 15.94 -9.26
C ALA A 180 -21.98 17.14 -9.68
N THR A 181 -23.29 16.97 -9.75
CA THR A 181 -24.25 18.06 -10.01
C THR A 181 -24.64 18.74 -8.70
N THR A 182 -24.79 20.06 -8.73
CA THR A 182 -25.33 20.83 -7.59
C THR A 182 -26.84 21.07 -7.71
N ALA A 183 -27.41 20.88 -8.90
CA ALA A 183 -28.82 21.05 -9.22
C ALA A 183 -29.20 20.16 -10.41
N ALA A 184 -30.50 19.88 -10.56
CA ALA A 184 -31.05 19.31 -11.79
C ALA A 184 -30.95 20.34 -12.94
N GLY A 185 -30.82 19.85 -14.18
CA GLY A 185 -30.74 20.67 -15.38
C GLY A 185 -29.51 20.39 -16.24
N SER A 186 -29.25 21.27 -17.20
CA SER A 186 -28.14 21.14 -18.15
C SER A 186 -26.79 21.17 -17.46
N PHE A 187 -26.02 20.09 -17.61
CA PHE A 187 -24.70 19.88 -17.00
C PHE A 187 -23.69 19.46 -18.06
N ARG A 188 -22.56 20.17 -18.16
CA ARG A 188 -21.52 19.87 -19.14
C ARG A 188 -20.42 19.01 -18.52
N ILE A 189 -20.14 17.85 -19.12
CA ILE A 189 -19.02 16.97 -18.76
C ILE A 189 -18.07 16.85 -19.97
N GLY A 190 -16.77 16.66 -19.73
CA GLY A 190 -15.79 16.59 -20.81
C GLY A 190 -14.45 17.24 -20.50
N THR A 191 -13.63 17.32 -21.54
CA THR A 191 -12.22 17.72 -21.51
C THR A 191 -12.03 19.15 -22.07
N SER A 192 -10.92 19.78 -21.72
CA SER A 192 -10.41 21.02 -22.31
C SER A 192 -9.24 20.80 -23.27
N ALA A 193 -8.58 19.65 -23.21
CA ALA A 193 -7.52 19.24 -24.13
C ALA A 193 -7.50 17.72 -24.31
N PRO A 194 -7.03 17.19 -25.46
CA PRO A 194 -6.62 17.94 -26.66
C PRO A 194 -7.81 18.70 -27.30
N SER A 195 -7.56 19.90 -27.81
CA SER A 195 -8.62 20.76 -28.39
C SER A 195 -9.02 20.37 -29.80
N THR A 196 -8.36 19.37 -30.38
CA THR A 196 -8.53 18.88 -31.75
C THR A 196 -8.80 17.37 -31.81
N ALA A 197 -9.46 16.80 -30.79
CA ALA A 197 -9.73 15.36 -30.68
C ALA A 197 -10.77 14.87 -31.70
N ASP A 198 -10.70 13.58 -32.04
CA ASP A 198 -11.74 12.84 -32.75
C ASP A 198 -12.37 11.80 -31.81
N TRP A 199 -13.44 12.17 -31.13
CA TRP A 199 -13.90 11.45 -29.96
C TRP A 199 -15.31 10.86 -30.09
N ASN A 200 -15.53 9.70 -29.48
CA ASN A 200 -16.85 9.21 -29.07
C ASN A 200 -16.94 9.25 -27.53
N MET A 201 -18.10 9.61 -26.97
CA MET A 201 -18.30 9.68 -25.52
C MET A 201 -19.75 9.34 -25.13
N ILE A 202 -19.93 8.68 -23.99
CA ILE A 202 -21.23 8.44 -23.37
C ILE A 202 -21.17 8.77 -21.88
N ALA A 203 -22.19 9.48 -21.38
CA ALA A 203 -22.34 9.89 -20.00
C ALA A 203 -23.66 9.35 -19.40
N VAL A 204 -23.60 8.93 -18.15
CA VAL A 204 -24.71 8.40 -17.35
C VAL A 204 -24.83 9.15 -16.04
N GLU A 205 -26.06 9.53 -15.69
CA GLU A 205 -26.41 10.10 -14.39
C GLU A 205 -26.74 8.98 -13.39
N VAL A 206 -26.09 9.03 -12.23
CA VAL A 206 -26.38 8.21 -11.06
C VAL A 206 -26.99 9.10 -9.99
N VAL A 207 -28.28 8.93 -9.77
CA VAL A 207 -29.09 9.75 -8.86
C VAL A 207 -28.84 9.32 -7.41
N PRO A 208 -28.78 10.24 -6.41
CA PRO A 208 -28.68 9.86 -5.00
C PRO A 208 -29.90 9.07 -4.54
N ALA A 209 -29.74 8.17 -3.57
CA ALA A 209 -30.89 7.53 -2.93
C ALA A 209 -31.77 8.58 -2.21
N ALA A 210 -33.08 8.51 -2.38
CA ALA A 210 -34.00 9.44 -1.72
C ALA A 210 -33.92 9.30 -0.19
N ALA A 211 -33.72 10.43 0.51
CA ALA A 211 -33.89 10.47 1.96
C ALA A 211 -35.36 10.22 2.30
N THR A 212 -35.66 9.19 3.07
CA THR A 212 -37.01 8.93 3.57
C THR A 212 -37.38 10.01 4.60
N PRO A 213 -38.43 10.84 4.37
CA PRO A 213 -38.86 11.82 5.35
C PRO A 213 -39.63 11.11 6.47
N THR A 214 -39.21 11.29 7.72
CA THR A 214 -39.95 10.74 8.87
C THR A 214 -40.68 11.87 9.60
N SER A 215 -42.01 11.77 9.68
CA SER A 215 -42.78 12.41 10.75
C SER A 215 -42.70 11.54 12.01
N PRO A 216 -42.77 12.10 13.23
CA PRO A 216 -42.61 11.31 14.44
C PRO A 216 -43.81 10.36 14.63
N PRO A 217 -43.59 9.03 14.78
CA PRO A 217 -44.62 8.10 15.21
C PRO A 217 -44.80 8.17 16.74
N PRO A 218 -45.89 7.59 17.28
CA PRO A 218 -46.14 7.57 18.73
C PRO A 218 -44.99 6.87 19.46
N PRO A 219 -44.71 7.24 20.73
CA PRO A 219 -43.63 6.61 21.49
C PRO A 219 -43.87 5.11 21.60
N ALA A 220 -42.93 4.35 21.05
CA ALA A 220 -42.89 2.90 21.14
C ALA A 220 -42.81 2.45 22.60
N PRO A 221 -43.50 1.37 23.01
CA PRO A 221 -43.38 0.82 24.36
C PRO A 221 -41.92 0.43 24.64
N ALA A 222 -41.45 0.61 25.88
CA ALA A 222 -40.09 0.22 26.25
C ALA A 222 -39.94 -1.30 26.33
N ALA A 223 -38.81 -1.83 25.84
CA ALA A 223 -38.43 -3.22 26.04
C ALA A 223 -38.19 -3.52 27.52
N ALA A 224 -38.50 -4.74 27.97
CA ALA A 224 -38.23 -5.20 29.32
C ALA A 224 -36.72 -5.32 29.57
N GLN A 225 -36.31 -5.02 30.81
CA GLN A 225 -34.90 -5.07 31.22
C GLN A 225 -34.33 -6.51 31.07
N PRO A 226 -33.12 -6.68 30.51
CA PRO A 226 -32.51 -8.00 30.36
C PRO A 226 -32.19 -8.66 31.71
N SER A 227 -32.33 -9.98 31.76
CA SER A 227 -31.80 -10.80 32.86
C SER A 227 -30.42 -11.37 32.49
N ILE A 228 -29.48 -11.32 33.43
CA ILE A 228 -28.11 -11.82 33.25
C ILE A 228 -27.89 -13.05 34.15
N SER A 229 -27.36 -14.14 33.59
CA SER A 229 -27.04 -15.38 34.33
C SER A 229 -25.72 -16.01 33.85
N PRO A 230 -24.81 -16.43 34.73
CA PRO A 230 -24.92 -16.42 36.20
C PRO A 230 -24.79 -15.00 36.79
N ALA A 231 -25.25 -14.78 38.01
CA ALA A 231 -25.28 -13.45 38.63
C ALA A 231 -23.86 -12.86 38.84
N ALA A 232 -23.79 -11.56 39.15
CA ALA A 232 -22.55 -10.91 39.55
C ALA A 232 -21.86 -11.67 40.69
N GLY A 233 -20.54 -11.81 40.64
CA GLY A 233 -19.81 -12.59 41.63
C GLY A 233 -18.35 -12.88 41.27
N THR A 234 -17.68 -13.59 42.17
CA THR A 234 -16.30 -14.02 41.99
C THR A 234 -16.25 -15.44 41.44
N TYR A 235 -15.51 -15.63 40.35
CA TYR A 235 -15.38 -16.89 39.63
C TYR A 235 -13.90 -17.29 39.57
N ALA A 236 -13.58 -18.55 39.86
CA ALA A 236 -12.20 -19.06 39.85
C ALA A 236 -11.67 -19.37 38.43
N SER A 237 -12.52 -19.28 37.41
CA SER A 237 -12.20 -19.52 35.99
C SER A 237 -13.11 -18.66 35.09
N SER A 238 -12.88 -18.69 33.78
CA SER A 238 -13.67 -17.89 32.84
C SER A 238 -15.17 -18.18 32.96
N VAL A 239 -15.98 -17.12 33.06
CA VAL A 239 -17.43 -17.22 33.19
C VAL A 239 -18.10 -16.66 31.94
N THR A 240 -19.03 -17.41 31.36
CA THR A 240 -19.88 -16.91 30.26
C THR A 240 -21.23 -16.51 30.83
N ALA A 241 -21.50 -15.21 30.84
CA ALA A 241 -22.77 -14.62 31.21
C ALA A 241 -23.72 -14.62 30.01
N THR A 242 -24.91 -15.15 30.18
CA THR A 242 -26.00 -15.14 29.21
C THR A 242 -26.96 -14.01 29.52
N ILE A 243 -27.31 -13.22 28.50
CA ILE A 243 -28.28 -12.13 28.54
C ILE A 243 -29.56 -12.62 27.87
N THR A 244 -30.66 -12.61 28.62
CA THR A 244 -31.98 -12.97 28.09
C THR A 244 -32.86 -11.73 28.03
N CYS A 245 -33.41 -11.46 26.85
CA CYS A 245 -34.38 -10.38 26.64
C CYS A 245 -35.81 -10.91 26.82
N PRO A 246 -36.57 -10.42 27.81
CA PRO A 246 -37.92 -10.94 28.10
C PRO A 246 -38.96 -10.52 27.05
N THR A 247 -38.75 -9.40 26.35
CA THR A 247 -39.67 -8.91 25.32
C THR A 247 -39.41 -9.61 23.99
N ALA A 248 -40.40 -10.37 23.50
CA ALA A 248 -40.32 -11.05 22.21
C ALA A 248 -40.03 -10.07 21.06
N GLY A 249 -39.08 -10.42 20.19
CA GLY A 249 -38.64 -9.57 19.08
C GLY A 249 -37.58 -8.52 19.45
N THR A 250 -37.07 -8.52 20.69
CA THR A 250 -35.93 -7.68 21.10
C THR A 250 -34.65 -8.50 21.22
N LEU A 251 -33.52 -7.87 20.90
CA LEU A 251 -32.20 -8.46 20.93
C LEU A 251 -31.31 -7.74 21.96
N PRO A 252 -30.38 -8.46 22.62
CA PRO A 252 -29.50 -7.88 23.62
C PRO A 252 -28.33 -7.12 23.00
N TYR A 253 -28.07 -5.92 23.50
CA TYR A 253 -26.90 -5.10 23.20
C TYR A 253 -26.10 -4.88 24.48
N ARG A 254 -24.79 -5.08 24.44
CA ARG A 254 -23.96 -5.13 25.65
C ARG A 254 -22.62 -4.42 25.54
N THR A 255 -22.09 -4.07 26.70
CA THR A 255 -20.72 -3.61 26.95
C THR A 255 -20.13 -4.45 28.09
N THR A 256 -18.81 -4.64 28.11
CA THR A 256 -18.11 -5.45 29.14
C THR A 256 -17.12 -4.63 29.97
N ASP A 257 -16.99 -3.35 29.65
CA ASP A 257 -16.13 -2.36 30.31
C ASP A 257 -16.89 -1.47 31.31
N GLY A 258 -18.19 -1.72 31.51
CA GLY A 258 -19.06 -0.92 32.38
C GLY A 258 -19.63 0.35 31.73
N SER A 259 -19.29 0.67 30.47
CA SER A 259 -19.89 1.79 29.75
C SER A 259 -21.40 1.56 29.51
N THR A 260 -22.17 2.63 29.34
CA THR A 260 -23.63 2.53 29.14
C THR A 260 -23.92 1.97 27.73
N PRO A 261 -24.57 0.80 27.60
CA PRO A 261 -24.82 0.20 26.29
C PRO A 261 -25.89 0.97 25.51
N THR A 262 -25.71 1.05 24.19
CA THR A 262 -26.69 1.59 23.23
C THR A 262 -26.93 0.56 22.12
N THR A 263 -27.84 0.83 21.17
CA THR A 263 -28.06 -0.04 20.00
C THR A 263 -26.87 -0.08 19.04
N SER A 264 -25.85 0.76 19.25
CA SER A 264 -24.56 0.70 18.54
C SER A 264 -23.51 -0.15 19.28
N SER A 265 -23.81 -0.62 20.49
CA SER A 265 -22.97 -1.56 21.23
C SER A 265 -23.05 -2.97 20.62
N THR A 266 -22.17 -3.87 21.04
CA THR A 266 -22.14 -5.25 20.54
C THR A 266 -23.47 -5.96 20.79
N GLN A 267 -24.16 -6.36 19.72
CA GLN A 267 -25.38 -7.17 19.79
C GLN A 267 -25.00 -8.63 20.05
N SER A 268 -25.26 -9.13 21.26
CA SER A 268 -24.88 -10.50 21.64
C SER A 268 -25.61 -10.95 22.89
N ALA A 269 -26.13 -12.19 22.86
CA ALA A 269 -26.81 -12.82 24.00
C ALA A 269 -25.85 -13.42 25.03
N THR A 270 -24.54 -13.36 24.81
CA THR A 270 -23.54 -13.92 25.72
C THR A 270 -22.32 -13.03 25.85
N ALA A 271 -21.72 -12.96 27.04
CA ALA A 271 -20.46 -12.29 27.31
C ALA A 271 -19.54 -13.21 28.12
N THR A 272 -18.38 -13.56 27.57
CA THR A 272 -17.39 -14.36 28.29
C THR A 272 -16.38 -13.46 28.98
N PHE A 273 -16.23 -13.62 30.28
CA PHE A 273 -15.26 -12.95 31.13
C PHE A 273 -14.15 -13.95 31.49
N SER A 274 -12.99 -13.82 30.85
CA SER A 274 -11.75 -14.49 31.24
C SER A 274 -10.90 -13.66 32.23
N ALA A 275 -11.31 -12.40 32.47
CA ALA A 275 -10.76 -11.47 33.45
C ALA A 275 -11.90 -10.66 34.08
N SER A 276 -11.63 -9.95 35.17
CA SER A 276 -12.65 -9.14 35.85
C SER A 276 -13.18 -8.03 34.94
N GLY A 277 -14.50 -7.84 34.92
CA GLY A 277 -15.16 -6.84 34.08
C GLY A 277 -16.61 -6.62 34.50
N THR A 278 -17.27 -5.64 33.89
CA THR A 278 -18.67 -5.32 34.20
C THR A 278 -19.51 -5.47 32.95
N LEU A 279 -20.42 -6.44 32.94
CA LEU A 279 -21.41 -6.59 31.90
C LEU A 279 -22.50 -5.55 32.12
N SER A 280 -22.74 -4.68 31.14
CA SER A 280 -23.93 -3.83 31.09
C SER A 280 -24.68 -4.15 29.80
N ALA A 281 -25.99 -4.38 29.88
CA ALA A 281 -26.80 -4.78 28.73
C ALA A 281 -28.17 -4.09 28.70
N ILE A 282 -28.68 -3.86 27.48
CA ILE A 282 -30.06 -3.45 27.19
C ILE A 282 -30.68 -4.40 26.17
N CYS A 283 -32.01 -4.47 26.16
CA CYS A 283 -32.78 -5.10 25.09
C CYS A 283 -33.35 -4.02 24.19
N ALA A 284 -33.21 -4.18 22.89
CA ALA A 284 -33.81 -3.31 21.90
C ALA A 284 -34.25 -4.09 20.66
N GLY A 285 -35.31 -3.64 20.00
CA GLY A 285 -35.87 -4.30 18.84
C GLY A 285 -36.81 -3.37 18.09
N THR A 286 -37.13 -3.71 16.85
CA THR A 286 -38.04 -2.92 16.02
C THR A 286 -39.40 -2.76 16.70
N GLY A 287 -39.85 -1.52 16.88
CA GLY A 287 -41.14 -1.23 17.53
C GLY A 287 -41.09 -1.07 19.06
N TYR A 288 -39.89 -1.09 19.68
CA TYR A 288 -39.69 -0.82 21.11
C TYR A 288 -38.63 0.26 21.33
N SER A 289 -38.78 1.08 22.38
CA SER A 289 -37.65 1.87 22.89
C SER A 289 -36.69 0.97 23.68
N PRO A 290 -35.38 1.29 23.75
CA PRO A 290 -34.43 0.52 24.54
C PRO A 290 -34.88 0.31 25.98
N SER A 291 -34.59 -0.88 26.53
CA SER A 291 -34.84 -1.18 27.94
C SER A 291 -33.95 -0.35 28.88
N PRO A 292 -34.26 -0.30 30.18
CA PRO A 292 -33.27 0.05 31.21
C PRO A 292 -32.04 -0.86 31.14
N VAL A 293 -30.89 -0.35 31.57
CA VAL A 293 -29.63 -1.11 31.62
C VAL A 293 -29.69 -2.13 32.77
N SER A 294 -29.35 -3.39 32.47
CA SER A 294 -29.02 -4.41 33.47
C SER A 294 -27.50 -4.49 33.60
N SER A 295 -26.96 -4.58 34.81
CA SER A 295 -25.52 -4.62 35.04
C SER A 295 -25.11 -5.71 36.02
N ALA A 296 -24.01 -6.41 35.72
CA ALA A 296 -23.43 -7.45 36.56
C ALA A 296 -21.89 -7.36 36.53
N ALA A 297 -21.28 -7.26 37.72
CA ALA A 297 -19.83 -7.26 37.87
C ALA A 297 -19.31 -8.68 38.07
N TYR A 298 -18.33 -9.08 37.27
CA TYR A 298 -17.65 -10.37 37.35
C TYR A 298 -16.22 -10.15 37.82
N THR A 299 -15.81 -10.83 38.88
CA THR A 299 -14.42 -10.88 39.34
C THR A 299 -13.86 -12.25 39.02
N VAL A 300 -12.85 -12.34 38.15
CA VAL A 300 -12.22 -13.64 37.83
C VAL A 300 -10.91 -13.75 38.60
N THR A 301 -10.85 -14.63 39.61
CA THR A 301 -9.65 -14.89 40.41
C THR A 301 -8.87 -16.04 39.79
N THR A 302 -7.86 -15.73 39.01
CA THR A 302 -6.91 -16.74 38.52
C THR A 302 -5.92 -17.07 39.64
N SER A 303 -5.95 -18.31 40.14
CA SER A 303 -4.92 -18.81 41.06
C SER A 303 -3.60 -18.88 40.30
N THR A 304 -2.62 -18.10 40.76
CA THR A 304 -1.28 -18.00 40.19
C THR A 304 -0.52 -19.31 40.31
N GLY A 305 -0.35 -19.99 39.17
CA GLY A 305 0.65 -21.03 38.96
C GLY A 305 1.13 -21.00 37.51
N GLY A 306 2.22 -20.27 37.25
CA GLY A 306 2.99 -20.35 35.99
C GLY A 306 2.80 -19.18 35.00
N THR A 307 3.89 -18.43 34.79
CA THR A 307 4.26 -17.64 33.59
C THR A 307 3.22 -16.71 32.92
N GLY A 308 3.43 -15.40 33.14
CA GLY A 308 2.92 -14.22 32.44
C GLY A 308 2.22 -14.38 31.08
N GLY A 309 0.90 -14.23 31.09
CA GLY A 309 0.10 -13.81 29.93
C GLY A 309 -0.35 -12.35 30.13
N THR A 310 0.12 -11.45 29.28
CA THR A 310 -0.24 -10.02 29.28
C THR A 310 -1.73 -9.86 28.87
N ALA A 311 -2.51 -9.05 29.59
CA ALA A 311 -3.92 -8.84 29.28
C ALA A 311 -4.12 -8.10 27.93
N THR A 312 -5.14 -8.48 27.16
CA THR A 312 -5.55 -7.80 25.92
C THR A 312 -5.80 -6.31 26.18
N GLY A 313 -5.25 -5.44 25.33
CA GLY A 313 -5.37 -3.98 25.49
C GLY A 313 -4.33 -3.38 26.42
N SER A 314 -3.23 -4.10 26.70
CA SER A 314 -2.13 -3.54 27.48
C SER A 314 -1.45 -2.38 26.74
N PRO A 315 -1.03 -1.32 27.44
CA PRO A 315 -0.34 -0.21 26.80
C PRO A 315 1.02 -0.65 26.22
N MET A 316 1.43 -0.04 25.12
CA MET A 316 2.78 -0.13 24.58
C MET A 316 3.36 1.26 24.30
N THR A 317 4.68 1.33 24.15
CA THR A 317 5.44 2.55 23.85
C THR A 317 6.15 2.48 22.50
N THR A 318 5.64 1.69 21.55
CA THR A 318 6.29 1.39 20.27
C THR A 318 6.44 2.59 19.32
N ALA A 319 5.51 3.55 19.37
CA ALA A 319 5.54 4.70 18.48
C ALA A 319 6.71 5.64 18.84
N HIS A 320 7.52 5.99 17.84
CA HIS A 320 8.64 6.92 18.05
C HIS A 320 8.18 8.35 18.39
N ARG A 321 6.90 8.65 18.11
CA ARG A 321 6.17 9.85 18.53
C ARG A 321 4.69 9.51 18.65
N THR A 322 4.03 10.10 19.63
CA THR A 322 2.60 9.88 19.91
C THR A 322 1.73 11.07 19.50
N SER A 323 2.34 12.17 19.05
CA SER A 323 1.61 13.34 18.58
C SER A 323 2.36 14.15 17.55
N GLY A 324 1.63 14.90 16.72
CA GLY A 324 2.21 15.88 15.80
C GLY A 324 1.19 16.44 14.81
N VAL A 325 1.68 17.19 13.81
CA VAL A 325 0.84 17.83 12.79
C VAL A 325 0.60 16.91 11.60
N ALA A 326 -0.63 16.89 11.08
CA ALA A 326 -1.01 16.21 9.85
C ALA A 326 -0.37 16.84 8.59
N PRO A 327 0.10 16.04 7.62
CA PRO A 327 0.26 14.58 7.68
C PRO A 327 1.33 14.16 8.69
N LEU A 328 1.02 13.21 9.59
CA LEU A 328 1.93 12.76 10.64
C LEU A 328 2.50 11.38 10.31
N ALA A 329 3.79 11.33 9.97
CA ALA A 329 4.53 10.07 9.85
C ALA A 329 4.89 9.51 11.24
N VAL A 330 4.55 8.23 11.47
CA VAL A 330 4.82 7.51 12.72
C VAL A 330 5.43 6.16 12.43
N PHE A 331 6.68 5.97 12.86
CA PHE A 331 7.36 4.68 12.99
C PHE A 331 6.99 4.00 14.31
N PHE A 332 6.76 2.69 14.26
CA PHE A 332 6.47 1.81 15.38
C PHE A 332 7.54 0.72 15.51
N ASP A 333 8.02 0.53 16.72
CA ASP A 333 9.12 -0.38 17.04
C ASP A 333 8.77 -1.27 18.23
N ALA A 334 8.51 -2.55 17.97
CA ALA A 334 8.21 -3.55 18.98
C ALA A 334 9.45 -4.14 19.65
N VAL A 335 10.65 -3.88 19.14
CA VAL A 335 11.88 -4.54 19.59
C VAL A 335 12.55 -3.71 20.68
N ASN A 336 12.84 -4.34 21.82
CA ASN A 336 13.66 -3.70 22.84
C ASN A 336 15.11 -3.66 22.39
N THR A 337 15.72 -2.49 22.55
CA THR A 337 17.15 -2.33 22.26
C THR A 337 17.87 -1.87 23.50
N SER A 338 18.92 -2.58 23.88
CA SER A 338 19.90 -2.13 24.87
C SER A 338 21.11 -1.56 24.13
N PRO A 339 21.86 -0.63 24.76
CA PRO A 339 23.15 -0.19 24.22
C PRO A 339 24.07 -1.40 23.98
N SER A 340 24.51 -1.60 22.75
CA SER A 340 25.55 -2.59 22.41
C SER A 340 26.61 -1.93 21.53
N GLY A 341 27.88 -2.02 21.94
CA GLY A 341 29.01 -1.36 21.27
C GLY A 341 29.25 0.08 21.75
N THR A 342 30.34 0.68 21.26
CA THR A 342 30.82 2.01 21.67
C THR A 342 30.02 3.19 21.09
N ALA A 343 29.11 2.94 20.13
CA ALA A 343 28.42 3.97 19.35
C ALA A 343 26.88 3.90 19.38
N ALA A 344 26.28 3.08 20.25
CA ALA A 344 24.82 2.92 20.34
C ALA A 344 24.26 3.45 21.67
N PRO A 345 24.05 4.76 21.86
CA PRO A 345 23.57 5.31 23.14
C PRO A 345 22.07 5.08 23.41
N PHE A 346 21.41 4.11 22.78
CA PHE A 346 19.95 4.05 22.75
C PHE A 346 19.40 2.83 23.48
N THR A 347 18.99 3.05 24.72
CA THR A 347 18.06 2.17 25.41
C THR A 347 16.65 2.48 24.92
N TRP A 348 15.97 1.49 24.34
CA TRP A 348 14.56 1.56 24.00
C TRP A 348 13.83 0.36 24.58
N ASN A 349 12.70 0.65 25.22
CA ASN A 349 11.78 -0.35 25.68
C ASN A 349 10.43 -0.09 25.00
N SER A 350 9.96 -1.06 24.23
CA SER A 350 8.70 -1.01 23.50
C SER A 350 7.49 -1.22 24.40
N GLY A 351 7.69 -1.74 25.62
CA GLY A 351 6.60 -2.21 26.48
C GLY A 351 5.92 -3.48 25.98
N VAL A 352 6.42 -4.05 24.87
CA VAL A 352 5.94 -5.30 24.27
C VAL A 352 6.80 -6.45 24.79
N TYR A 353 6.18 -7.61 25.03
CA TYR A 353 6.89 -8.85 25.34
C TYR A 353 7.97 -9.14 24.29
N GLN A 354 9.19 -9.45 24.76
CA GLN A 354 10.31 -9.80 23.89
C GLN A 354 10.41 -11.33 23.81
N PRO A 355 9.94 -11.95 22.71
CA PRO A 355 10.04 -13.39 22.53
C PRO A 355 11.51 -13.80 22.40
N SER A 356 11.81 -15.06 22.69
CA SER A 356 13.15 -15.62 22.46
C SER A 356 13.53 -15.67 20.99
N ASP A 357 12.53 -15.66 20.11
CA ASP A 357 12.67 -15.73 18.65
C ASP A 357 11.87 -14.59 18.03
N LEU A 358 12.56 -13.50 17.69
CA LEU A 358 11.94 -12.28 17.17
C LEU A 358 11.46 -12.49 15.73
N GLU A 359 12.29 -13.10 14.89
CA GLU A 359 12.01 -13.33 13.47
C GLU A 359 10.87 -14.34 13.29
N GLY A 360 10.82 -15.39 14.12
CA GLY A 360 9.72 -16.37 14.13
C GLY A 360 8.41 -15.84 14.69
N THR A 361 8.43 -14.79 15.49
CA THR A 361 7.20 -14.22 16.05
C THR A 361 6.41 -13.47 14.99
N GLN A 362 5.10 -13.66 14.99
CA GLN A 362 4.20 -12.91 14.12
C GLN A 362 3.77 -11.61 14.79
N TYR A 363 3.95 -10.50 14.08
CA TYR A 363 3.51 -9.17 14.50
C TYR A 363 2.49 -8.66 13.48
N THR A 364 1.30 -8.30 13.96
CA THR A 364 0.22 -7.76 13.12
C THR A 364 -0.25 -6.42 13.70
N TRP A 365 -0.27 -5.40 12.86
CA TRP A 365 -0.60 -4.03 13.23
C TRP A 365 -1.93 -3.61 12.61
N SER A 366 -2.71 -2.86 13.38
CA SER A 366 -3.82 -2.06 12.89
C SER A 366 -3.64 -0.64 13.40
N PHE A 367 -3.67 0.34 12.50
CA PHE A 367 -3.36 1.73 12.85
C PHE A 367 -4.59 2.52 13.34
N GLY A 368 -5.78 1.93 13.29
CA GLY A 368 -7.02 2.60 13.71
C GLY A 368 -7.46 3.74 12.79
N ASP A 369 -6.94 3.77 11.56
CA ASP A 369 -7.14 4.78 10.52
C ASP A 369 -7.83 4.17 9.28
N PRO A 370 -9.13 3.82 9.36
CA PRO A 370 -9.85 3.19 8.24
C PRO A 370 -10.03 4.11 7.02
N GLY A 371 -9.78 5.42 7.17
CA GLY A 371 -9.85 6.41 6.09
C GLY A 371 -8.58 6.52 5.26
N SER A 372 -7.50 5.82 5.63
CA SER A 372 -6.18 5.90 4.97
C SER A 372 -6.14 5.32 3.55
N GLY A 373 -7.17 4.56 3.14
CA GLY A 373 -7.28 4.00 1.79
C GLY A 373 -6.33 2.83 1.54
N THR A 374 -5.88 2.69 0.29
CA THR A 374 -5.02 1.60 -0.17
C THR A 374 -3.73 2.11 -0.80
N TRP A 375 -2.66 1.33 -0.74
CA TRP A 375 -1.41 1.61 -1.43
C TRP A 375 -1.61 1.58 -2.93
N SER A 376 -1.16 2.62 -3.65
CA SER A 376 -1.29 2.66 -5.12
C SER A 376 -0.43 1.61 -5.83
N ALA A 377 0.67 1.19 -5.22
CA ALA A 377 1.60 0.22 -5.81
C ALA A 377 1.10 -1.24 -5.73
N THR A 378 0.30 -1.58 -4.71
CA THR A 378 -0.11 -2.97 -4.44
C THR A 378 -1.62 -3.18 -4.32
N GLY A 379 -2.38 -2.12 -4.02
CA GLY A 379 -3.82 -2.21 -3.72
C GLY A 379 -4.14 -2.62 -2.28
N GLU A 380 -3.14 -2.93 -1.46
CA GLU A 380 -3.33 -3.37 -0.07
C GLU A 380 -3.77 -2.22 0.86
N PRO A 381 -4.52 -2.49 1.95
CA PRO A 381 -4.97 -1.45 2.87
C PRO A 381 -3.79 -0.78 3.60
N LYS A 382 -3.78 0.56 3.67
CA LYS A 382 -2.76 1.31 4.44
C LYS A 382 -2.93 1.18 5.95
N ASN A 383 -4.11 0.75 6.41
CA ASN A 383 -4.47 0.70 7.82
C ASN A 383 -3.90 -0.52 8.58
N VAL A 384 -3.19 -1.42 7.90
CA VAL A 384 -2.61 -2.64 8.48
C VAL A 384 -1.17 -2.84 8.04
N ALA A 385 -0.40 -3.56 8.85
CA ALA A 385 0.97 -3.96 8.51
C ALA A 385 1.37 -5.24 9.28
N SER A 386 2.50 -5.84 8.89
CA SER A 386 3.17 -6.89 9.67
C SER A 386 4.64 -6.55 9.91
N GLY A 387 5.29 -7.33 10.78
CA GLY A 387 6.71 -7.19 11.13
C GLY A 387 6.93 -6.52 12.48
N TYR A 388 8.07 -6.76 13.11
CA TYR A 388 8.40 -6.17 14.41
C TYR A 388 8.64 -4.66 14.34
N THR A 389 8.90 -4.13 13.13
CA THR A 389 8.89 -2.71 12.80
C THR A 389 7.75 -2.42 11.83
N ALA A 390 7.02 -1.34 12.06
CA ALA A 390 5.93 -0.89 11.19
C ALA A 390 5.91 0.64 11.09
N ALA A 391 5.20 1.18 10.11
CA ALA A 391 5.13 2.63 9.90
C ALA A 391 3.81 3.02 9.25
N HIS A 392 3.28 4.20 9.61
CA HIS A 392 2.02 4.74 9.08
C HIS A 392 2.09 6.27 8.93
N VAL A 393 1.30 6.82 8.00
CA VAL A 393 1.11 8.27 7.84
C VAL A 393 -0.35 8.63 8.09
N TYR A 394 -0.60 9.36 9.17
CA TYR A 394 -1.94 9.89 9.46
C TYR A 394 -2.14 11.23 8.76
N GLU A 395 -2.86 11.24 7.64
CA GLU A 395 -3.08 12.45 6.84
C GLU A 395 -4.18 13.37 7.40
N THR A 396 -5.08 12.82 8.20
CA THR A 396 -6.22 13.56 8.77
C THR A 396 -6.00 13.83 10.26
N PRO A 397 -6.28 15.04 10.76
CA PRO A 397 -6.31 15.31 12.19
C PRO A 397 -7.32 14.42 12.93
N GLY A 398 -6.97 13.93 14.11
CA GLY A 398 -7.79 13.01 14.87
C GLY A 398 -7.00 12.29 15.96
N THR A 399 -7.70 11.44 16.71
CA THR A 399 -7.11 10.53 17.68
C THR A 399 -7.29 9.12 17.18
N TYR A 400 -6.19 8.39 17.07
CA TYR A 400 -6.15 7.04 16.51
C TYR A 400 -5.67 6.06 17.57
N THR A 401 -6.29 4.88 17.62
CA THR A 401 -5.87 3.78 18.50
C THR A 401 -5.19 2.72 17.65
N VAL A 402 -3.87 2.64 17.80
CA VAL A 402 -3.03 1.61 17.18
C VAL A 402 -3.08 0.36 18.03
N SER A 403 -3.20 -0.80 17.41
CA SER A 403 -3.07 -2.09 18.07
C SER A 403 -1.99 -2.95 17.43
N LEU A 404 -1.17 -3.59 18.26
CA LEU A 404 -0.25 -4.65 17.86
C LEU A 404 -0.74 -5.98 18.45
N THR A 405 -0.92 -7.00 17.63
CA THR A 405 -1.05 -8.38 18.10
C THR A 405 0.23 -9.16 17.77
N GLN A 406 0.88 -9.65 18.81
CA GLN A 406 2.09 -10.46 18.75
C GLN A 406 1.74 -11.92 19.06
N THR A 407 2.03 -12.84 18.15
CA THR A 407 1.87 -14.29 18.35
C THR A 407 3.23 -14.96 18.29
N ASP A 408 3.71 -15.47 19.44
CA ASP A 408 5.01 -16.14 19.51
C ASP A 408 4.97 -17.55 18.90
N THR A 409 6.14 -18.18 18.79
CA THR A 409 6.29 -19.51 18.19
C THR A 409 5.64 -20.63 19.02
N ALA A 410 5.32 -20.36 20.29
CA ALA A 410 4.49 -21.26 21.11
C ALA A 410 2.99 -21.09 20.82
N GLY A 411 2.59 -20.12 19.99
CA GLY A 411 1.21 -19.79 19.66
C GLY A 411 0.53 -18.87 20.67
N THR A 412 1.27 -18.27 21.60
CA THR A 412 0.71 -17.36 22.59
C THR A 412 0.54 -15.97 21.97
N ALA A 413 -0.71 -15.55 21.80
CA ALA A 413 -1.05 -14.21 21.33
C ALA A 413 -1.11 -13.19 22.48
N ARG A 414 -0.55 -12.00 22.26
CA ARG A 414 -0.59 -10.84 23.17
C ARG A 414 -0.96 -9.61 22.35
N THR A 415 -1.96 -8.85 22.82
CA THR A 415 -2.41 -7.64 22.12
C THR A 415 -2.16 -6.39 22.95
N TYR A 416 -1.53 -5.41 22.32
CA TYR A 416 -1.15 -4.12 22.89
C TYR A 416 -1.83 -2.98 22.14
N VAL A 417 -2.00 -1.84 22.81
CA VAL A 417 -2.57 -0.63 22.22
C VAL A 417 -1.75 0.62 22.53
N GLN A 418 -1.78 1.58 21.61
CA GLN A 418 -1.18 2.90 21.80
C GLN A 418 -2.03 3.97 21.12
N THR A 419 -2.15 5.13 21.75
CA THR A 419 -2.90 6.26 21.19
C THR A 419 -1.97 7.23 20.45
N ILE A 420 -2.35 7.64 19.24
CA ILE A 420 -1.68 8.66 18.43
C ILE A 420 -2.62 9.87 18.28
N THR A 421 -2.13 11.06 18.57
CA THR A 421 -2.88 12.33 18.47
C THR A 421 -2.36 13.20 17.34
N VAL A 422 -3.18 13.39 16.32
CA VAL A 422 -2.82 14.14 15.12
C VAL A 422 -3.58 15.47 15.11
N THR A 423 -2.84 16.56 14.99
CA THR A 423 -3.38 17.91 15.02
C THR A 423 -3.40 18.53 13.62
N ALA A 424 -4.33 19.45 13.39
CA ALA A 424 -4.32 20.25 12.18
C ALA A 424 -3.12 21.21 12.19
N PHE A 425 -2.58 21.51 11.00
CA PHE A 425 -1.55 22.54 10.88
C PHE A 425 -2.09 23.90 11.36
N SER A 426 -1.35 24.55 12.26
CA SER A 426 -1.60 25.91 12.73
C SER A 426 -0.32 26.74 12.60
N GLY A 427 -0.35 27.76 11.75
CA GLY A 427 0.81 28.57 11.40
C GLY A 427 0.55 29.41 10.16
N THR A 428 1.57 30.13 9.69
CA THR A 428 1.44 30.98 8.49
C THR A 428 1.43 30.14 7.23
N THR A 429 0.40 30.29 6.39
CA THR A 429 0.33 29.67 5.07
C THR A 429 0.66 30.69 3.99
N TYR A 430 1.63 30.37 3.14
CA TYR A 430 1.98 31.12 1.93
C TYR A 430 1.49 30.35 0.70
N TYR A 431 0.85 31.07 -0.22
CA TYR A 431 0.35 30.55 -1.49
C TYR A 431 1.23 31.05 -2.62
N VAL A 432 1.52 30.18 -3.59
CA VAL A 432 2.37 30.48 -4.74
C VAL A 432 1.67 30.05 -6.01
N ALA A 433 1.60 30.93 -7.00
CA ALA A 433 1.02 30.66 -8.32
C ALA A 433 1.87 31.30 -9.41
N ALA A 434 1.96 30.68 -10.58
CA ALA A 434 2.75 31.18 -11.71
C ALA A 434 2.30 32.59 -12.17
N ASN A 435 1.02 32.92 -11.98
CA ASN A 435 0.46 34.25 -12.23
C ASN A 435 0.40 35.16 -10.98
N GLY A 436 1.09 34.80 -9.90
CA GLY A 436 1.15 35.58 -8.66
C GLY A 436 2.02 36.83 -8.75
N ASN A 437 2.23 37.49 -7.61
CA ASN A 437 3.06 38.70 -7.50
C ASN A 437 3.98 38.64 -6.27
N ASP A 438 5.29 38.70 -6.48
CA ASP A 438 6.29 38.61 -5.39
C ASP A 438 6.33 39.84 -4.46
N ALA A 439 5.67 40.94 -4.84
CA ALA A 439 5.43 42.09 -3.99
C ALA A 439 4.21 41.91 -3.05
N ALA A 440 3.36 40.91 -3.28
CA ALA A 440 2.24 40.60 -2.40
C ALA A 440 2.70 39.98 -1.07
N ALA A 441 1.81 39.97 -0.08
CA ALA A 441 2.06 39.27 1.19
C ALA A 441 2.09 37.74 1.03
N GLY A 442 1.36 37.20 0.05
CA GLY A 442 1.34 35.76 -0.22
C GLY A 442 0.48 34.91 0.70
N THR A 443 -0.21 35.50 1.67
CA THR A 443 -0.93 34.77 2.73
C THR A 443 -2.40 34.45 2.40
N SER A 444 -2.81 34.65 1.14
CA SER A 444 -4.14 34.32 0.62
C SER A 444 -4.03 33.81 -0.81
N GLU A 445 -4.91 32.85 -1.17
CA GLU A 445 -5.03 32.33 -2.54
C GLU A 445 -5.36 33.41 -3.57
N ALA A 446 -6.03 34.50 -3.16
CA ALA A 446 -6.37 35.61 -4.04
C ALA A 446 -5.17 36.51 -4.38
N THR A 447 -4.13 36.51 -3.54
CA THR A 447 -2.91 37.31 -3.72
C THR A 447 -1.66 36.47 -3.48
N PRO A 448 -1.42 35.43 -4.30
CA PRO A 448 -0.31 34.51 -4.10
C PRO A 448 1.02 35.15 -4.52
N LEU A 449 2.11 34.65 -3.95
CA LEU A 449 3.47 34.91 -4.44
C LEU A 449 3.66 34.27 -5.81
N ARG A 450 4.69 34.69 -6.54
CA ARG A 450 4.95 34.19 -7.90
C ARG A 450 6.04 33.13 -7.95
N THR A 451 7.16 33.37 -7.25
CA THR A 451 8.37 32.57 -7.41
C THR A 451 8.67 31.71 -6.19
N VAL A 452 9.31 30.56 -6.42
CA VAL A 452 9.81 29.68 -5.35
C VAL A 452 10.77 30.42 -4.44
N GLY A 453 11.69 31.20 -5.02
CA GLY A 453 12.69 31.97 -4.27
C GLY A 453 12.07 32.95 -3.29
N ARG A 454 11.06 33.73 -3.73
CA ARG A 454 10.36 34.65 -2.84
C ARG A 454 9.61 33.89 -1.75
N ALA A 455 8.87 32.85 -2.11
CA ALA A 455 8.09 32.04 -1.17
C ALA A 455 8.96 31.42 -0.06
N MET A 456 10.07 30.80 -0.44
CA MET A 456 11.00 30.20 0.52
C MET A 456 11.67 31.26 1.39
N SER A 457 12.08 32.40 0.82
CA SER A 457 12.69 33.49 1.59
C SER A 457 11.76 34.02 2.70
N VAL A 458 10.50 34.32 2.38
CA VAL A 458 9.55 34.85 3.38
C VAL A 458 9.13 33.78 4.39
N ALA A 459 8.93 32.53 3.95
CA ALA A 459 8.54 31.44 4.83
C ALA A 459 9.64 31.12 5.85
N LEU A 460 10.90 31.07 5.43
CA LEU A 460 12.02 30.79 6.33
C LEU A 460 12.32 31.94 7.30
N ALA A 461 11.99 33.18 6.93
CA ALA A 461 12.10 34.35 7.83
C ALA A 461 10.93 34.50 8.82
N THR A 462 9.79 33.85 8.58
CA THR A 462 8.59 33.96 9.42
C THR A 462 8.79 33.25 10.76
N SER A 463 8.28 33.80 11.87
CA SER A 463 8.30 33.12 13.18
C SER A 463 7.24 32.02 13.27
N GLY A 464 7.54 30.93 13.99
CA GLY A 464 6.60 29.81 14.20
C GLY A 464 6.44 28.86 12.99
N PRO A 465 5.48 27.91 13.04
CA PRO A 465 5.22 26.95 11.96
C PRO A 465 4.84 27.62 10.65
N VAL A 466 5.27 27.06 9.52
CA VAL A 466 4.99 27.60 8.18
C VAL A 466 4.57 26.52 7.20
N ARG A 467 3.71 26.91 6.26
CA ARG A 467 3.27 26.08 5.15
C ARG A 467 3.36 26.87 3.85
N VAL A 468 4.03 26.32 2.84
CA VAL A 468 4.14 26.91 1.50
C VAL A 468 3.41 26.00 0.52
N LEU A 469 2.37 26.53 -0.13
CA LEU A 469 1.50 25.77 -1.04
C LEU A 469 1.62 26.32 -2.45
N PHE A 470 2.00 25.46 -3.39
CA PHE A 470 2.11 25.76 -4.81
C PHE A 470 0.84 25.35 -5.55
N ARG A 471 0.34 26.20 -6.44
CA ARG A 471 -0.93 25.93 -7.11
C ARG A 471 -0.79 24.74 -8.06
N ARG A 472 -1.69 23.77 -7.94
CA ARG A 472 -1.79 22.64 -8.87
C ARG A 472 -1.99 23.13 -10.31
N GLY A 473 -1.40 22.41 -11.26
CA GLY A 473 -1.38 22.76 -12.69
C GLY A 473 -0.33 23.80 -13.10
N ASP A 474 0.28 24.53 -12.17
CA ASP A 474 1.32 25.50 -12.50
C ASP A 474 2.70 24.86 -12.67
N THR A 475 3.59 25.56 -13.38
CA THR A 475 5.01 25.22 -13.50
C THR A 475 5.88 26.32 -12.89
N PHE A 476 6.88 25.93 -12.10
CA PHE A 476 7.77 26.81 -11.36
C PHE A 476 9.24 26.53 -11.71
N PRO A 477 9.95 27.50 -12.31
CA PRO A 477 11.39 27.38 -12.49
C PRO A 477 12.12 27.52 -11.14
N VAL A 478 13.14 26.69 -10.93
CA VAL A 478 13.99 26.70 -9.74
C VAL A 478 15.45 26.80 -10.14
N SER A 479 16.15 27.82 -9.63
CA SER A 479 17.57 28.07 -9.90
C SER A 479 18.40 28.19 -8.63
N ALA A 480 17.88 27.71 -7.50
CA ALA A 480 18.57 27.74 -6.21
C ALA A 480 18.14 26.54 -5.34
N ALA A 481 19.05 26.07 -4.50
CA ALA A 481 18.75 25.15 -3.41
C ALA A 481 18.40 25.93 -2.14
N TYR A 482 17.49 25.38 -1.33
CA TYR A 482 16.97 25.98 -0.11
C TYR A 482 17.35 25.11 1.09
N ALA A 483 18.35 25.60 1.82
CA ALA A 483 18.69 25.10 3.14
C ALA A 483 17.59 25.48 4.15
N ILE A 484 16.90 24.47 4.70
CA ILE A 484 15.80 24.65 5.63
C ILE A 484 16.30 24.27 7.03
N THR A 485 16.84 25.26 7.74
CA THR A 485 17.28 25.15 9.15
C THR A 485 16.18 25.51 10.15
N LYS A 486 15.04 25.99 9.63
CA LYS A 486 13.87 26.38 10.42
C LYS A 486 13.27 25.14 11.10
N PRO A 487 13.09 25.15 12.43
CA PRO A 487 12.42 24.06 13.14
C PRO A 487 11.01 23.85 12.61
N GLY A 488 10.57 22.60 12.59
CA GLY A 488 9.20 22.26 12.21
C GLY A 488 8.17 22.58 13.31
N PRO A 489 6.88 22.32 13.07
CA PRO A 489 6.35 21.68 11.87
C PRO A 489 6.36 22.61 10.65
N GLY A 490 6.86 22.10 9.52
CA GLY A 490 6.88 22.79 8.24
C GLY A 490 6.25 21.96 7.12
N ILE A 491 5.59 22.61 6.17
CA ILE A 491 4.97 21.94 5.01
C ILE A 491 5.34 22.67 3.73
N ILE A 492 5.82 21.93 2.75
CA ILE A 492 5.92 22.35 1.34
C ILE A 492 4.98 21.44 0.58
N GLY A 493 3.93 22.00 -0.01
CA GLY A 493 2.83 21.23 -0.57
C GLY A 493 2.18 21.90 -1.76
N ALA A 494 1.00 21.41 -2.12
CA ALA A 494 0.20 21.98 -3.20
C ALA A 494 -1.21 22.39 -2.73
N TYR A 495 -1.84 23.32 -3.44
CA TYR A 495 -3.26 23.70 -3.25
C TYR A 495 -4.01 23.78 -4.59
N GLY A 496 -5.33 23.91 -4.51
CA GLY A 496 -6.21 23.92 -5.67
C GLY A 496 -6.49 22.51 -6.22
N THR A 497 -6.83 22.43 -7.50
CA THR A 497 -7.23 21.19 -8.19
C THR A 497 -6.33 20.92 -9.39
N GLY A 498 -6.28 19.66 -9.84
CA GLY A 498 -5.52 19.24 -11.02
C GLY A 498 -4.15 18.64 -10.68
N ASN A 499 -3.28 18.60 -11.68
CA ASN A 499 -1.97 17.94 -11.60
C ASN A 499 -1.07 18.58 -10.53
N ARG A 500 -0.13 17.79 -10.00
CA ARG A 500 0.92 18.31 -9.09
C ARG A 500 1.61 19.53 -9.74
N PRO A 501 1.91 20.61 -8.99
CA PRO A 501 2.77 21.69 -9.49
C PRO A 501 4.11 21.10 -9.97
N ILE A 502 4.53 21.53 -11.16
CA ILE A 502 5.77 21.07 -11.78
C ILE A 502 6.90 22.02 -11.38
N PHE A 503 8.01 21.49 -10.90
CA PHE A 503 9.23 22.23 -10.65
C PHE A 503 10.26 21.85 -11.70
N THR A 504 10.66 22.80 -12.54
CA THR A 504 11.76 22.61 -13.50
C THR A 504 13.03 23.17 -12.89
N VAL A 505 13.93 22.28 -12.49
CA VAL A 505 15.13 22.64 -11.74
C VAL A 505 16.31 22.82 -12.69
N ALA A 506 17.05 23.91 -12.54
CA ALA A 506 18.32 24.14 -13.23
C ALA A 506 19.44 23.27 -12.64
N GLU A 507 20.60 23.19 -13.29
CA GLU A 507 21.78 22.55 -12.70
C GLU A 507 22.21 23.29 -11.42
N LEU A 508 22.14 22.60 -10.28
CA LEU A 508 22.52 23.13 -8.96
C LEU A 508 23.78 22.46 -8.37
N GLY A 509 24.33 21.46 -9.07
CA GLY A 509 25.38 20.59 -8.54
C GLY A 509 24.82 19.52 -7.58
N ASP A 510 25.68 19.02 -6.68
CA ASP A 510 25.32 17.98 -5.72
C ASP A 510 24.63 18.56 -4.47
N VAL A 511 23.39 19.06 -4.64
CA VAL A 511 22.57 19.61 -3.57
C VAL A 511 21.09 19.31 -3.77
N ASN A 512 20.39 19.03 -2.67
CA ASN A 512 18.94 18.88 -2.69
C ASN A 512 18.23 20.26 -2.78
N VAL A 513 17.20 20.37 -3.63
CA VAL A 513 16.44 21.63 -3.81
C VAL A 513 15.80 22.07 -2.50
N PHE A 514 15.06 21.17 -1.85
CA PHE A 514 14.54 21.41 -0.51
C PHE A 514 15.30 20.55 0.47
N SER A 515 16.13 21.20 1.29
CA SER A 515 17.04 20.53 2.22
C SER A 515 16.71 20.84 3.69
N PRO A 516 15.69 20.19 4.29
CA PRO A 516 15.47 20.18 5.73
C PRO A 516 16.65 19.58 6.47
N ARG A 517 17.24 20.35 7.38
CA ARG A 517 18.43 19.94 8.12
C ARG A 517 18.47 20.49 9.54
N GLY A 518 19.11 19.75 10.43
CA GLY A 518 19.24 20.03 11.86
C GLY A 518 18.26 19.25 12.73
N THR A 519 18.57 19.19 14.04
CA THR A 519 17.91 18.34 15.04
C THR A 519 16.44 18.68 15.31
N GLY A 520 15.99 19.88 14.94
CA GLY A 520 14.60 20.35 15.07
C GLY A 520 13.76 20.23 13.79
N ALA A 521 14.28 19.57 12.75
CA ALA A 521 13.52 19.36 11.52
C ALA A 521 12.28 18.48 11.79
N ASP A 522 11.14 18.92 11.28
CA ASP A 522 9.88 18.17 11.20
C ASP A 522 9.12 18.70 9.99
N TRP A 523 9.50 18.23 8.79
CA TRP A 523 9.08 18.81 7.53
C TRP A 523 8.34 17.78 6.67
N ARG A 524 7.22 18.20 6.07
CA ARG A 524 6.55 17.46 5.00
C ARG A 524 6.84 18.14 3.67
N ILE A 525 7.30 17.38 2.69
CA ILE A 525 7.43 17.82 1.30
C ILE A 525 6.56 16.90 0.46
N MET A 526 5.47 17.44 -0.08
CA MET A 526 4.38 16.61 -0.59
C MET A 526 3.71 17.15 -1.84
N ASP A 527 3.13 16.25 -2.64
CA ASP A 527 2.28 16.60 -3.77
C ASP A 527 2.97 17.42 -4.88
N LEU A 528 4.28 17.23 -5.13
CA LEU A 528 5.05 17.97 -6.14
C LEU A 528 5.56 17.04 -7.27
N ASP A 529 5.70 17.58 -8.49
CA ASP A 529 6.44 16.93 -9.60
C ASP A 529 7.77 17.68 -9.81
N MET A 530 8.86 17.08 -9.33
CA MET A 530 10.21 17.65 -9.34
C MET A 530 11.00 17.08 -10.52
N ARG A 531 11.25 17.94 -11.52
CA ARG A 531 11.98 17.58 -12.74
C ARG A 531 13.39 18.13 -12.67
N GLY A 532 14.34 17.21 -12.58
CA GLY A 532 15.76 17.53 -12.49
C GLY A 532 16.32 18.07 -13.79
N PRO A 533 17.55 18.60 -13.74
CA PRO A 533 18.18 19.22 -14.88
C PRO A 533 18.83 18.21 -15.84
N SER A 534 19.25 17.05 -15.34
CA SER A 534 20.00 16.05 -16.10
C SER A 534 20.00 14.69 -15.40
N LEU A 535 20.15 13.63 -16.21
CA LEU A 535 20.38 12.26 -15.77
C LEU A 535 21.83 12.00 -15.30
N SER A 536 22.77 12.94 -15.41
CA SER A 536 24.20 12.67 -15.13
C SER A 536 24.78 13.33 -13.87
N THR A 537 24.24 14.45 -13.41
CA THR A 537 24.91 15.30 -12.40
C THR A 537 24.02 15.76 -11.24
N GLY A 538 22.69 15.71 -11.35
CA GLY A 538 21.78 16.23 -10.32
C GLY A 538 21.47 15.24 -9.18
N THR A 539 21.74 15.63 -7.94
CA THR A 539 21.30 14.89 -6.75
C THR A 539 19.95 15.37 -6.24
N GLY A 540 19.25 14.53 -5.48
CA GLY A 540 17.79 14.50 -5.33
C GLY A 540 17.05 15.84 -5.17
N PRO A 541 15.74 15.89 -5.47
CA PRO A 541 14.94 17.09 -5.30
C PRO A 541 14.73 17.46 -3.83
N VAL A 542 14.81 16.48 -2.92
CA VAL A 542 14.45 16.62 -1.51
C VAL A 542 15.33 15.75 -0.63
N GLY A 543 15.70 16.27 0.52
CA GLY A 543 16.44 15.53 1.54
C GLY A 543 17.44 16.40 2.27
N PRO A 544 17.84 16.03 3.50
CA PRO A 544 19.00 16.66 4.14
C PRO A 544 20.20 16.53 3.22
N ASP A 545 21.05 17.56 3.21
CA ASP A 545 22.34 17.42 2.54
C ASP A 545 23.24 16.46 3.33
N VAL A 546 24.30 16.00 2.66
CA VAL A 546 25.18 14.94 3.14
C VAL A 546 26.02 15.24 4.37
N SER A 547 26.00 16.49 4.83
CA SER A 547 26.78 16.97 5.97
C SER A 547 25.93 17.33 7.20
N HIS A 548 24.60 17.13 7.11
CA HIS A 548 23.70 17.50 8.19
C HIS A 548 22.66 16.42 8.47
N GLN A 549 22.34 16.24 9.75
CA GLN A 549 21.27 15.37 10.17
C GLN A 549 19.91 15.86 9.63
N GLY A 550 19.09 14.93 9.17
CA GLY A 550 17.67 15.13 8.92
C GLY A 550 16.87 14.39 9.99
N VAL A 551 15.79 14.97 10.48
CA VAL A 551 14.90 14.33 11.47
C VAL A 551 13.46 14.54 11.02
N ASN A 552 12.62 13.52 11.17
CA ASN A 552 11.17 13.56 10.90
C ASN A 552 10.81 14.16 9.53
N LEU A 553 11.54 13.76 8.49
CA LEU A 553 11.23 14.16 7.12
C LEU A 553 10.18 13.21 6.55
N LEU A 554 9.08 13.77 6.05
CA LEU A 554 8.10 13.06 5.25
C LEU A 554 8.13 13.57 3.81
N VAL A 555 8.55 12.70 2.89
CA VAL A 555 8.33 12.84 1.46
C VAL A 555 7.06 12.07 1.09
N LEU A 556 6.02 12.76 0.62
CA LEU A 556 4.70 12.15 0.40
C LEU A 556 4.13 12.51 -0.97
N ARG A 557 3.82 11.53 -1.82
CA ARG A 557 3.29 11.78 -3.18
C ARG A 557 4.16 12.72 -3.99
N LEU A 558 5.48 12.58 -3.87
CA LEU A 558 6.45 13.28 -4.69
C LEU A 558 6.70 12.48 -5.97
N ARG A 559 6.80 13.15 -7.11
CA ARG A 559 7.37 12.55 -8.33
C ARG A 559 8.73 13.18 -8.61
N ALA A 560 9.76 12.36 -8.80
CA ALA A 560 11.11 12.80 -9.12
C ALA A 560 11.59 12.18 -10.42
N SER A 561 11.74 12.99 -11.48
CA SER A 561 12.18 12.54 -12.80
C SER A 561 13.29 13.41 -13.36
N ASN A 562 14.10 12.85 -14.27
CA ASN A 562 15.24 13.54 -14.89
C ASN A 562 16.34 13.97 -13.90
N TRP A 563 16.64 13.13 -12.91
CA TRP A 563 17.72 13.31 -11.95
C TRP A 563 18.81 12.25 -12.12
N TYR A 564 20.03 12.48 -11.61
CA TYR A 564 20.98 11.38 -11.39
C TYR A 564 20.57 10.55 -10.16
N VAL A 565 20.18 11.19 -9.06
CA VAL A 565 19.53 10.53 -7.90
C VAL A 565 18.10 11.02 -7.79
N GLY A 566 17.12 10.12 -7.97
CA GLY A 566 15.70 10.46 -7.95
C GLY A 566 15.20 10.98 -6.60
N ILE A 567 15.27 10.20 -5.53
CA ILE A 567 14.96 10.65 -4.16
C ILE A 567 16.09 10.16 -3.26
N GLY A 568 16.76 11.04 -2.54
CA GLY A 568 17.82 10.55 -1.68
C GLY A 568 18.58 11.55 -0.83
N TRP A 569 19.29 10.97 0.12
CA TRP A 569 20.20 11.62 1.03
C TRP A 569 21.27 10.61 1.47
N GLY A 570 22.47 11.10 1.72
CA GLY A 570 23.60 10.32 2.24
C GLY A 570 24.16 10.95 3.50
N ASP A 571 25.12 10.28 4.12
CA ASP A 571 25.86 10.80 5.27
C ASP A 571 27.35 10.53 5.05
N TRP A 572 28.10 11.57 4.62
CA TRP A 572 29.53 11.48 4.29
C TRP A 572 30.43 11.91 5.44
N THR A 573 29.88 12.57 6.46
CA THR A 573 30.63 13.00 7.64
C THR A 573 30.12 12.21 8.83
N PRO A 574 30.92 11.32 9.44
CA PRO A 574 30.58 10.71 10.71
C PRO A 574 30.52 11.82 11.77
N ILE A 575 29.42 12.56 11.87
CA ILE A 575 29.15 13.41 13.03
C ILE A 575 28.77 12.42 14.12
N TYR A 576 29.76 12.09 14.94
CA TYR A 576 29.87 11.01 15.94
C TYR A 576 28.76 10.93 17.02
N ALA A 577 27.53 11.36 16.75
CA ALA A 577 26.43 11.27 17.71
C ALA A 577 25.02 11.06 17.11
N THR A 578 24.71 11.40 15.85
CA THR A 578 23.29 11.44 15.41
C THR A 578 23.04 11.20 13.90
N PRO A 579 22.74 9.96 13.46
CA PRO A 579 22.32 9.64 12.07
C PRO A 579 20.94 10.22 11.71
N HIS A 580 20.58 10.25 10.42
CA HIS A 580 19.24 10.68 9.98
C HIS A 580 18.14 9.89 10.69
N ASP A 581 17.19 10.63 11.25
CA ASP A 581 16.25 10.28 12.30
C ASP A 581 14.76 10.18 11.90
N GLY A 582 14.14 9.04 11.60
CA GLY A 582 12.70 9.02 11.29
C GLY A 582 12.41 9.61 9.90
N MET A 583 12.91 8.93 8.87
CA MET A 583 12.88 9.40 7.48
C MET A 583 11.90 8.59 6.64
N PHE A 584 10.94 9.25 6.01
CA PHE A 584 9.82 8.62 5.34
C PHE A 584 9.74 9.02 3.87
N VAL A 585 9.59 8.02 2.98
CA VAL A 585 9.22 8.21 1.59
C VAL A 585 7.97 7.38 1.33
N VAL A 586 6.87 8.04 0.99
CA VAL A 586 5.53 7.45 0.99
C VAL A 586 4.78 7.83 -0.28
N ASP A 587 4.13 6.85 -0.92
CA ASP A 587 3.36 7.00 -2.17
C ASP A 587 4.08 7.82 -3.25
N SER A 588 5.41 7.74 -3.30
CA SER A 588 6.23 8.57 -4.18
C SER A 588 6.71 7.80 -5.39
N GLU A 589 7.04 8.55 -6.44
CA GLU A 589 7.40 8.05 -7.75
C GLU A 589 8.81 8.52 -8.13
N SER A 590 9.64 7.62 -8.63
CA SER A 590 10.94 7.98 -9.19
C SER A 590 11.24 7.18 -10.47
N PRO A 591 10.66 7.58 -11.62
CA PRO A 591 10.84 6.89 -12.89
C PRO A 591 12.03 7.43 -13.71
N GLY A 592 12.81 6.53 -14.30
CA GLY A 592 13.71 6.85 -15.40
C GLY A 592 14.90 7.75 -15.05
N ASN A 593 15.35 7.74 -13.79
CA ASN A 593 16.48 8.56 -13.34
C ASN A 593 17.82 7.95 -13.78
N GLY A 594 18.87 8.75 -13.93
CA GLY A 594 20.11 8.28 -14.57
C GLY A 594 20.93 7.34 -13.70
N GLY A 595 21.19 7.73 -12.45
CA GLY A 595 21.91 6.92 -11.48
C GLY A 595 20.93 6.04 -10.69
N TYR A 596 20.47 6.55 -9.56
CA TYR A 596 19.61 5.84 -8.62
C TYR A 596 18.17 6.32 -8.74
N GLY A 597 17.22 5.40 -8.59
CA GLY A 597 15.85 5.81 -8.30
C GLY A 597 15.76 6.41 -6.89
N MET A 598 16.20 5.63 -5.90
CA MET A 598 16.30 6.06 -4.51
C MET A 598 17.66 5.72 -3.91
N TYR A 599 18.21 6.67 -3.13
CA TYR A 599 19.41 6.48 -2.33
C TYR A 599 19.17 7.02 -0.92
N VAL A 600 18.88 6.17 0.05
CA VAL A 600 18.36 6.58 1.36
C VAL A 600 19.03 5.80 2.49
N GLY A 601 19.03 6.38 3.69
CA GLY A 601 19.51 5.68 4.89
C GLY A 601 19.26 6.47 6.16
N GLY A 602 19.50 5.79 7.29
CA GLY A 602 19.37 6.34 8.64
C GLY A 602 18.76 5.35 9.62
N ARG A 603 18.15 5.88 10.69
CA ARG A 603 17.35 5.11 11.64
C ARG A 603 15.87 5.37 11.45
N ARG A 604 15.06 4.37 11.79
CA ARG A 604 13.59 4.45 11.69
C ARG A 604 13.17 4.94 10.31
N ILE A 605 13.74 4.33 9.28
CA ILE A 605 13.41 4.67 7.89
C ILE A 605 12.17 3.90 7.45
N ALA A 606 11.30 4.54 6.67
CA ALA A 606 10.10 3.93 6.14
C ALA A 606 9.93 4.26 4.65
N LEU A 607 9.94 3.23 3.82
CA LEU A 607 9.64 3.29 2.39
C LEU A 607 8.32 2.57 2.18
N LEU A 608 7.24 3.32 1.93
CA LEU A 608 5.88 2.79 1.89
C LEU A 608 5.18 3.15 0.58
N GLY A 609 4.63 2.18 -0.15
CA GLY A 609 3.74 2.50 -1.29
C GLY A 609 4.43 3.10 -2.51
N ASN A 610 5.76 3.13 -2.59
CA ASN A 610 6.48 3.85 -3.64
C ASN A 610 6.55 3.07 -4.95
N THR A 611 6.58 3.78 -6.08
CA THR A 611 6.87 3.21 -7.40
C THR A 611 8.17 3.79 -7.93
N VAL A 612 9.20 2.96 -8.02
CA VAL A 612 10.54 3.39 -8.45
C VAL A 612 10.96 2.48 -9.58
N SER A 613 11.32 3.05 -10.73
CA SER A 613 11.54 2.23 -11.91
C SER A 613 12.60 2.76 -12.85
N ASP A 614 13.21 1.81 -13.57
CA ASP A 614 14.01 2.05 -14.77
C ASP A 614 15.16 3.07 -14.60
N PRO A 615 15.94 3.05 -13.50
CA PRO A 615 17.15 3.85 -13.48
C PRO A 615 18.12 3.41 -14.59
N VAL A 616 18.85 4.34 -15.19
CA VAL A 616 19.68 4.03 -16.38
C VAL A 616 20.91 3.20 -16.01
N GLN A 617 21.60 3.54 -14.92
CA GLN A 617 22.93 3.00 -14.63
C GLN A 617 22.98 2.01 -13.48
N THR A 618 22.15 2.21 -12.44
CA THR A 618 22.35 1.51 -11.17
C THR A 618 21.05 1.11 -10.48
N HIS A 619 21.09 0.97 -9.16
CA HIS A 619 20.03 0.42 -8.33
C HIS A 619 18.73 1.22 -8.43
N VAL A 620 17.60 0.51 -8.37
CA VAL A 620 16.28 1.15 -8.18
C VAL A 620 16.25 1.80 -6.80
N CYS A 621 16.52 1.02 -5.74
CA CYS A 621 16.66 1.53 -4.39
C CYS A 621 17.96 1.03 -3.76
N ARG A 622 18.79 1.95 -3.28
CA ARG A 622 19.95 1.65 -2.44
C ARG A 622 19.72 2.20 -1.05
N VAL A 623 19.64 1.30 -0.08
CA VAL A 623 19.57 1.61 1.35
C VAL A 623 20.94 1.41 1.96
N TRP A 624 21.62 2.50 2.29
CA TRP A 624 23.00 2.48 2.81
C TRP A 624 23.08 2.31 4.33
N GLN A 625 21.99 2.53 5.03
CA GLN A 625 21.86 2.21 6.45
C GLN A 625 20.37 2.08 6.80
N ALA A 626 20.00 1.04 7.55
CA ALA A 626 18.67 0.91 8.12
C ALA A 626 18.74 0.32 9.54
N HIS A 627 18.96 1.19 10.53
CA HIS A 627 18.80 0.79 11.92
C HIS A 627 17.35 0.97 12.33
N LYS A 628 16.60 -0.13 12.33
CA LYS A 628 15.13 -0.15 12.34
C LYS A 628 14.58 0.41 11.02
N GLY A 629 14.12 -0.48 10.15
CA GLY A 629 13.64 -0.13 8.82
C GLY A 629 12.31 -0.80 8.48
N VAL A 630 11.52 -0.13 7.65
CA VAL A 630 10.31 -0.68 7.02
C VAL A 630 10.38 -0.40 5.53
N ILE A 631 10.36 -1.44 4.72
CA ILE A 631 10.28 -1.37 3.27
C ILE A 631 9.04 -2.17 2.90
N SER A 632 7.92 -1.49 2.70
CA SER A 632 6.65 -2.17 2.53
C SER A 632 5.79 -1.62 1.41
N ASN A 633 5.08 -2.51 0.70
CA ASN A 633 4.13 -2.14 -0.34
C ASN A 633 4.74 -1.31 -1.47
N ASN A 634 6.03 -1.48 -1.78
CA ASN A 634 6.69 -0.75 -2.87
C ASN A 634 6.72 -1.60 -4.15
N ALA A 635 6.68 -0.92 -5.30
CA ALA A 635 7.03 -1.48 -6.60
C ALA A 635 8.44 -0.98 -6.99
N LEU A 636 9.46 -1.84 -6.89
CA LEU A 636 10.85 -1.52 -7.23
C LEU A 636 11.26 -2.29 -8.49
N LEU A 637 11.33 -1.59 -9.62
CA LEU A 637 11.24 -2.24 -10.93
C LEU A 637 12.46 -1.95 -11.81
N ARG A 638 13.02 -3.02 -12.37
CA ARG A 638 13.94 -3.00 -13.51
C ARG A 638 15.15 -2.06 -13.31
N PRO A 639 16.14 -2.46 -12.50
CA PRO A 639 17.36 -1.67 -12.30
C PRO A 639 18.20 -1.57 -13.58
N GLY A 640 19.02 -0.53 -13.64
CA GLY A 640 19.98 -0.31 -14.72
C GLY A 640 21.23 -1.17 -14.55
N GLY A 641 21.76 -1.68 -15.66
CA GLY A 641 22.95 -2.53 -15.67
C GLY A 641 22.78 -3.83 -14.86
N GLN A 642 23.89 -4.39 -14.40
CA GLN A 642 23.91 -5.57 -13.52
C GLN A 642 23.77 -5.15 -12.05
N ARG A 643 22.61 -4.60 -11.68
CA ARG A 643 22.33 -4.07 -10.33
C ARG A 643 20.95 -4.53 -9.84
N HIS A 644 20.59 -4.05 -8.65
CA HIS A 644 19.49 -4.58 -7.84
C HIS A 644 18.27 -3.65 -7.83
N ALA A 645 17.08 -4.24 -7.78
CA ALA A 645 15.86 -3.51 -7.41
C ALA A 645 15.98 -2.98 -5.97
N LEU A 646 16.53 -3.79 -5.05
CA LEU A 646 16.88 -3.35 -3.71
C LEU A 646 18.31 -3.77 -3.35
N LYS A 647 19.14 -2.80 -2.96
CA LYS A 647 20.41 -3.05 -2.27
C LYS A 647 20.32 -2.56 -0.84
N LEU A 648 20.41 -3.48 0.12
CA LEU A 648 20.49 -3.18 1.54
C LEU A 648 21.89 -3.52 2.06
N HIS A 649 22.55 -2.55 2.69
CA HIS A 649 23.85 -2.72 3.35
C HIS A 649 23.89 -1.91 4.63
N GLY A 650 24.96 -2.08 5.41
CA GLY A 650 25.24 -1.31 6.61
C GLY A 650 26.35 -0.29 6.41
N PRO A 651 26.59 0.55 7.44
CA PRO A 651 27.88 1.19 7.61
C PRO A 651 28.94 0.15 8.00
N GLU A 652 30.22 0.51 7.81
CA GLU A 652 31.35 -0.31 8.21
C GLU A 652 31.34 -0.56 9.74
N ILE A 653 31.83 -1.72 10.17
CA ILE A 653 31.98 -2.07 11.57
C ILE A 653 32.87 -1.03 12.25
N ASN A 654 32.42 -0.52 13.40
CA ASN A 654 33.09 0.50 14.20
C ASN A 654 33.17 1.90 13.57
N ASP A 655 32.44 2.18 12.49
CA ASP A 655 32.33 3.52 11.87
C ASP A 655 31.50 4.53 12.71
N GLY A 656 31.11 4.16 13.94
CA GLY A 656 30.37 5.05 14.84
C GLY A 656 28.88 5.24 14.50
N ARG A 657 28.41 4.67 13.39
CA ARG A 657 27.00 4.63 13.00
C ARG A 657 26.36 3.31 13.44
N PRO A 658 25.08 3.30 13.84
CA PRO A 658 24.37 2.06 14.13
C PRO A 658 24.29 1.14 12.90
N GLU A 659 24.50 -0.14 13.11
CA GLU A 659 24.44 -1.17 12.10
C GLU A 659 23.04 -1.30 11.45
N THR A 660 22.99 -1.84 10.23
CA THR A 660 21.73 -2.18 9.58
C THR A 660 21.13 -3.43 10.20
N ARG A 661 20.05 -3.25 10.95
CA ARG A 661 19.33 -4.34 11.62
C ARG A 661 17.90 -3.98 12.00
N TRP A 662 17.10 -5.02 12.24
CA TRP A 662 15.65 -4.94 12.50
C TRP A 662 14.91 -4.28 11.35
N VAL A 663 15.00 -4.91 10.18
CA VAL A 663 14.35 -4.43 8.95
C VAL A 663 13.21 -5.36 8.57
N SER A 664 12.00 -4.82 8.41
CA SER A 664 10.85 -5.54 7.86
C SER A 664 10.69 -5.17 6.38
N ILE A 665 10.79 -6.17 5.50
CA ILE A 665 10.65 -6.05 4.04
C ILE A 665 9.41 -6.85 3.63
N THR A 666 8.27 -6.16 3.51
CA THR A 666 6.97 -6.85 3.40
C THR A 666 6.13 -6.38 2.22
N ASP A 667 5.42 -7.29 1.58
CA ASP A 667 4.39 -6.93 0.58
C ASP A 667 4.92 -6.10 -0.61
N ASN A 668 6.21 -6.20 -0.95
CA ASN A 668 6.78 -5.46 -2.08
C ASN A 668 6.68 -6.27 -3.38
N PHE A 669 6.64 -5.57 -4.51
CA PHE A 669 6.87 -6.13 -5.82
C PHE A 669 8.27 -5.71 -6.32
N PHE A 670 9.14 -6.70 -6.51
CA PHE A 670 10.45 -6.54 -7.09
C PHE A 670 10.47 -7.13 -8.50
N GLN A 671 11.03 -6.39 -9.46
CA GLN A 671 11.17 -6.88 -10.82
C GLN A 671 12.61 -6.72 -11.32
N ALA A 672 13.21 -7.82 -11.77
CA ALA A 672 14.48 -7.81 -12.46
C ALA A 672 14.38 -7.13 -13.84
N SER A 673 15.45 -6.44 -14.25
CA SER A 673 15.62 -6.03 -15.65
C SER A 673 16.26 -7.14 -16.47
N GLY A 674 16.26 -7.00 -17.80
CA GLY A 674 16.94 -7.93 -18.70
C GLY A 674 18.46 -8.00 -18.53
N THR A 675 19.07 -7.14 -17.72
CA THR A 675 20.50 -7.15 -17.37
C THR A 675 20.77 -7.45 -15.90
N SER A 676 19.73 -7.55 -15.09
CA SER A 676 19.87 -7.83 -13.65
C SER A 676 20.34 -9.25 -13.43
N GLN A 677 21.39 -9.42 -12.64
CA GLN A 677 21.82 -10.74 -12.16
C GLN A 677 21.22 -11.07 -10.79
N TRP A 678 20.92 -10.05 -9.98
CA TRP A 678 20.29 -10.22 -8.68
C TRP A 678 19.20 -9.19 -8.45
N THR A 679 18.00 -9.64 -8.08
CA THR A 679 16.87 -8.73 -7.86
C THR A 679 17.04 -7.95 -6.56
N VAL A 680 17.38 -8.63 -5.47
CA VAL A 680 17.61 -8.05 -4.13
C VAL A 680 18.95 -8.54 -3.60
N SER A 681 19.77 -7.62 -3.07
CA SER A 681 21.04 -7.95 -2.42
C SER A 681 21.08 -7.36 -1.00
N MET A 682 21.39 -8.19 0.00
CA MET A 682 21.46 -7.79 1.41
C MET A 682 22.77 -8.27 2.04
N GLY A 683 23.64 -7.34 2.41
CA GLY A 683 24.99 -7.65 2.89
C GLY A 683 25.99 -6.58 2.47
N SER A 684 27.27 -6.92 2.43
CA SER A 684 28.36 -5.99 2.11
C SER A 684 28.11 -5.21 0.82
N GLN A 685 28.55 -3.94 0.79
CA GLN A 685 28.18 -3.02 -0.28
C GLN A 685 28.65 -3.47 -1.68
N SER A 686 29.72 -4.25 -1.75
CA SER A 686 30.29 -4.88 -2.93
C SER A 686 30.87 -6.26 -2.58
N SER A 687 31.66 -6.83 -3.49
CA SER A 687 32.37 -8.11 -3.31
C SER A 687 33.80 -7.93 -2.77
N ALA A 688 34.17 -6.72 -2.31
CA ALA A 688 35.51 -6.46 -1.80
C ALA A 688 35.69 -7.05 -0.39
N LEU A 689 36.66 -7.95 -0.22
CA LEU A 689 36.90 -8.69 1.03
C LEU A 689 37.29 -7.82 2.24
N SER A 690 37.55 -6.53 2.05
CA SER A 690 37.86 -5.57 3.12
C SER A 690 36.62 -4.85 3.66
N GLU A 691 35.47 -4.95 3.00
CA GLU A 691 34.24 -4.28 3.44
C GLU A 691 33.66 -4.99 4.65
N SER A 692 33.22 -4.22 5.64
CA SER A 692 32.79 -4.75 6.94
C SER A 692 31.40 -4.25 7.30
N ASP A 693 30.45 -4.39 6.38
CA ASP A 693 29.11 -3.77 6.45
C ASP A 693 28.00 -4.79 6.81
N PRO A 694 27.90 -5.26 8.06
CA PRO A 694 26.99 -6.35 8.40
C PRO A 694 25.52 -5.93 8.29
N VAL A 695 24.71 -6.89 7.85
CA VAL A 695 23.25 -6.82 7.88
C VAL A 695 22.74 -7.96 8.75
N SER A 696 21.83 -7.69 9.68
CA SER A 696 21.23 -8.73 10.51
C SER A 696 19.78 -8.43 10.89
N HIS A 697 19.04 -9.40 11.43
CA HIS A 697 17.65 -9.22 11.88
C HIS A 697 16.76 -8.65 10.76
N VAL A 698 16.49 -9.48 9.75
CA VAL A 698 15.72 -9.10 8.56
C VAL A 698 14.58 -10.10 8.33
N VAL A 699 13.37 -9.59 8.13
CA VAL A 699 12.23 -10.40 7.71
C VAL A 699 11.81 -9.98 6.30
N LEU A 700 11.87 -10.91 5.36
CA LEU A 700 11.34 -10.79 4.00
C LEU A 700 10.08 -11.64 3.91
N GLU A 701 8.92 -10.98 3.88
CA GLU A 701 7.64 -11.65 3.96
C GLU A 701 6.63 -11.14 2.93
N ARG A 702 5.95 -12.05 2.23
CA ARG A 702 4.88 -11.71 1.26
C ARG A 702 5.31 -10.82 0.10
N ASN A 703 6.60 -10.85 -0.26
CA ASN A 703 7.07 -10.14 -1.44
C ASN A 703 6.83 -10.99 -2.70
N ARG A 704 6.60 -10.30 -3.82
CA ARG A 704 6.57 -10.88 -5.15
C ARG A 704 7.84 -10.50 -5.91
N PHE A 705 8.46 -11.49 -6.54
CA PHE A 705 9.60 -11.32 -7.43
C PHE A 705 9.17 -11.70 -8.84
N ALA A 706 9.58 -10.90 -9.82
CA ALA A 706 9.49 -11.24 -11.23
C ALA A 706 10.90 -11.27 -11.82
N GLY A 707 11.32 -12.48 -12.21
CA GLY A 707 12.65 -12.75 -12.72
C GLY A 707 12.89 -12.27 -14.15
N SER A 708 14.08 -12.55 -14.67
CA SER A 708 14.47 -12.24 -16.05
C SER A 708 15.43 -13.28 -16.60
N ALA A 709 15.66 -13.25 -17.91
CA ALA A 709 16.56 -14.20 -18.58
C ALA A 709 18.04 -14.09 -18.14
N SER A 710 18.44 -12.98 -17.53
CA SER A 710 19.82 -12.76 -17.04
C SER A 710 19.99 -13.05 -15.55
N LEU A 711 18.90 -13.43 -14.88
CA LEU A 711 18.89 -13.62 -13.44
C LEU A 711 19.78 -14.80 -13.03
N VAL A 712 20.58 -14.58 -12.00
CA VAL A 712 21.34 -15.62 -11.29
C VAL A 712 20.61 -16.00 -10.00
N ALA A 713 20.17 -15.00 -9.23
CA ALA A 713 19.27 -15.24 -8.10
C ALA A 713 18.32 -14.08 -7.81
N ASP A 714 17.12 -14.34 -7.33
CA ASP A 714 16.23 -13.25 -6.89
C ASP A 714 16.75 -12.58 -5.63
N ILE A 715 17.19 -13.37 -4.66
CA ILE A 715 17.80 -12.87 -3.43
C ILE A 715 19.24 -13.35 -3.36
N GLU A 716 20.18 -12.42 -3.21
CA GLU A 716 21.55 -12.70 -2.77
C GLU A 716 21.74 -12.11 -1.37
N SER A 717 22.25 -12.90 -0.41
CA SER A 717 22.53 -12.38 0.92
C SER A 717 23.65 -13.08 1.67
N GLU A 718 24.27 -12.32 2.59
CA GLU A 718 25.12 -12.83 3.67
C GLU A 718 24.64 -12.34 5.06
N ALA A 719 23.35 -11.96 5.17
CA ALA A 719 22.79 -11.47 6.43
C ALA A 719 22.56 -12.61 7.43
N SER A 720 22.66 -12.28 8.73
CA SER A 720 22.35 -13.18 9.85
C SER A 720 21.01 -12.85 10.51
N HIS A 721 20.41 -13.81 11.24
CA HIS A 721 19.09 -13.67 11.87
C HIS A 721 18.06 -13.21 10.84
N ALA A 722 17.88 -14.03 9.80
CA ALA A 722 17.09 -13.66 8.64
C ALA A 722 15.99 -14.68 8.36
N MET A 723 14.80 -14.19 8.05
CA MET A 723 13.64 -14.99 7.69
C MET A 723 13.16 -14.58 6.29
N VAL A 724 13.18 -15.53 5.34
CA VAL A 724 12.55 -15.42 4.03
C VAL A 724 11.32 -16.31 4.04
N ARG A 725 10.13 -15.72 4.18
CA ARG A 725 8.90 -16.51 4.26
C ARG A 725 7.74 -16.02 3.43
N ASN A 726 6.89 -16.94 2.97
CA ASN A 726 5.69 -16.61 2.21
C ASN A 726 5.98 -15.69 1.01
N ASN A 727 7.14 -15.78 0.37
CA ASN A 727 7.42 -15.01 -0.84
C ASN A 727 7.06 -15.82 -2.08
N VAL A 728 6.80 -15.11 -3.17
CA VAL A 728 6.44 -15.68 -4.47
C VAL A 728 7.47 -15.25 -5.50
N PHE A 729 8.15 -16.23 -6.10
CA PHE A 729 9.17 -16.04 -7.11
C PHE A 729 8.62 -16.49 -8.47
N ASP A 730 8.30 -15.53 -9.32
CA ASP A 730 7.85 -15.74 -10.70
C ASP A 730 9.06 -15.72 -11.63
N ASP A 731 9.68 -16.88 -11.77
CA ASP A 731 10.87 -17.14 -12.59
C ASP A 731 10.50 -17.71 -13.95
N THR A 732 9.29 -17.45 -14.42
CA THR A 732 8.83 -17.86 -15.76
C THR A 732 9.79 -17.41 -16.87
N ALA A 733 10.47 -16.27 -16.69
CA ALA A 733 11.42 -15.72 -17.64
C ALA A 733 12.89 -16.12 -17.39
N ALA A 734 13.20 -16.81 -16.30
CA ALA A 734 14.56 -17.19 -15.92
C ALA A 734 14.82 -18.66 -16.27
N SER A 735 15.94 -18.94 -16.94
CA SER A 735 16.24 -20.31 -17.43
C SER A 735 17.31 -21.06 -16.63
N SER A 736 17.97 -20.38 -15.68
CA SER A 736 19.06 -20.92 -14.86
C SER A 736 19.29 -20.06 -13.59
N ALA A 737 18.25 -19.84 -12.80
CA ALA A 737 18.31 -19.02 -11.59
C ALA A 737 17.95 -19.81 -10.32
N VAL A 738 18.52 -19.43 -9.19
CA VAL A 738 18.04 -19.86 -7.87
C VAL A 738 17.20 -18.77 -7.24
N ALA A 739 16.07 -19.11 -6.59
CA ALA A 739 15.28 -18.08 -5.91
C ALA A 739 16.09 -17.40 -4.78
N VAL A 740 16.92 -18.18 -4.08
CA VAL A 740 17.73 -17.69 -2.95
C VAL A 740 19.18 -18.16 -3.07
N LEU A 741 20.11 -17.22 -3.02
CA LEU A 741 21.55 -17.44 -2.86
C LEU A 741 21.98 -16.88 -1.50
N TRP A 742 22.39 -17.76 -0.59
CA TRP A 742 22.80 -17.37 0.77
C TRP A 742 24.15 -17.98 1.11
N THR A 743 25.20 -17.16 1.12
CA THR A 743 26.58 -17.60 1.38
C THR A 743 27.34 -16.50 2.11
N GLN A 744 28.46 -16.85 2.76
CA GLN A 744 29.42 -15.84 3.18
C GLN A 744 30.19 -15.35 1.95
N ARG A 745 29.89 -14.14 1.49
CA ARG A 745 30.57 -13.55 0.32
C ARG A 745 31.80 -12.78 0.74
N ASN A 746 31.77 -12.23 1.95
CA ASN A 746 32.82 -11.39 2.50
C ASN A 746 33.21 -11.84 3.92
N THR A 747 34.50 -12.11 4.13
CA THR A 747 35.05 -12.54 5.42
C THR A 747 35.28 -11.39 6.41
N GLY A 748 35.14 -10.14 5.96
CA GLY A 748 35.16 -8.93 6.80
C GLY A 748 33.89 -8.73 7.64
N VAL A 749 32.83 -9.52 7.37
CA VAL A 749 31.61 -9.58 8.19
C VAL A 749 31.45 -10.98 8.80
N PRO A 750 30.72 -11.11 9.93
CA PRO A 750 30.41 -12.41 10.51
C PRO A 750 29.76 -13.35 9.48
N ALA A 751 30.11 -14.63 9.53
CA ALA A 751 29.47 -15.64 8.69
C ALA A 751 27.96 -15.69 8.99
N PRO A 752 27.10 -15.93 7.97
CA PRO A 752 25.66 -15.95 8.17
C PRO A 752 25.23 -17.02 9.18
N ASP A 753 24.44 -16.61 10.18
CA ASP A 753 23.86 -17.51 11.20
C ASP A 753 22.36 -17.29 11.37
N ASP A 754 21.63 -18.36 11.73
CA ASP A 754 20.17 -18.38 11.93
C ASP A 754 19.40 -17.81 10.73
N VAL A 755 19.51 -18.51 9.61
CA VAL A 755 18.81 -18.18 8.37
C VAL A 755 17.65 -19.16 8.16
N ARG A 756 16.47 -18.65 7.84
CA ARG A 756 15.24 -19.45 7.71
C ARG A 756 14.54 -19.14 6.40
N ILE A 757 14.31 -20.16 5.58
CA ILE A 757 13.68 -20.04 4.27
C ILE A 757 12.43 -20.92 4.28
N TYR A 758 11.28 -20.33 4.55
CA TYR A 758 10.04 -21.05 4.85
C TYR A 758 8.87 -20.70 3.93
N ASN A 759 8.07 -21.69 3.55
CA ASN A 759 6.77 -21.41 2.91
C ASN A 759 6.88 -20.50 1.67
N ASN A 760 7.96 -20.57 0.89
CA ASN A 760 8.07 -19.80 -0.34
C ASN A 760 7.57 -20.61 -1.53
N THR A 761 6.98 -19.94 -2.51
CA THR A 761 6.58 -20.54 -3.79
C THR A 761 7.49 -20.02 -4.89
N VAL A 762 8.11 -20.92 -5.65
CA VAL A 762 8.90 -20.61 -6.84
C VAL A 762 8.24 -21.27 -8.05
N TYR A 763 8.12 -20.54 -9.16
CA TYR A 763 7.68 -21.10 -10.43
C TYR A 763 8.66 -20.77 -11.55
N ASP A 764 9.32 -21.80 -12.09
CA ASP A 764 10.20 -21.72 -13.24
C ASP A 764 9.49 -22.32 -14.48
N GLY A 765 9.12 -21.43 -15.39
CA GLY A 765 8.40 -21.80 -16.61
C GLY A 765 9.29 -22.38 -17.72
N THR A 766 10.61 -22.25 -17.62
CA THR A 766 11.53 -22.57 -18.73
C THR A 766 12.59 -23.62 -18.41
N ALA A 767 12.82 -23.96 -17.14
CA ALA A 767 13.77 -24.93 -16.58
C ALA A 767 14.50 -25.80 -17.63
N GLY A 768 15.43 -25.19 -18.36
CA GLY A 768 16.03 -25.75 -19.58
C GLY A 768 17.55 -25.87 -19.49
N SER A 769 18.17 -25.26 -18.47
CA SER A 769 19.62 -25.32 -18.22
C SER A 769 19.91 -25.73 -16.78
N GLY A 770 21.05 -26.40 -16.55
CA GLY A 770 21.48 -26.75 -15.20
C GLY A 770 21.83 -25.49 -14.38
N GLY A 771 21.36 -25.45 -13.13
CA GLY A 771 21.58 -24.32 -12.22
C GLY A 771 20.31 -23.79 -11.54
N SER A 772 19.11 -24.18 -12.01
CA SER A 772 17.86 -23.77 -11.37
C SER A 772 17.60 -24.46 -10.04
N GLY A 773 16.99 -23.75 -9.08
CA GLY A 773 16.65 -24.29 -7.76
C GLY A 773 15.99 -23.29 -6.81
N LEU A 774 15.64 -23.75 -5.61
CA LEU A 774 15.14 -22.89 -4.54
C LEU A 774 16.30 -22.17 -3.84
N LEU A 775 17.36 -22.90 -3.53
CA LEU A 775 18.46 -22.39 -2.69
C LEU A 775 19.82 -22.81 -3.23
N GLN A 776 20.77 -21.87 -3.23
CA GLN A 776 22.20 -22.13 -3.26
C GLN A 776 22.86 -21.61 -1.98
N THR A 777 23.66 -22.46 -1.33
CA THR A 777 24.35 -22.17 -0.06
C THR A 777 25.69 -22.89 0.03
N ASP A 778 26.48 -22.60 1.07
CA ASP A 778 27.68 -23.35 1.43
C ASP A 778 27.80 -23.60 2.95
N SER A 779 28.89 -24.24 3.35
CA SER A 779 29.11 -24.69 4.72
C SER A 779 29.49 -23.56 5.70
N SER A 780 29.68 -22.33 5.22
CA SER A 780 29.90 -21.16 6.07
C SER A 780 28.63 -20.73 6.80
N VAL A 781 27.45 -21.05 6.25
CA VAL A 781 26.16 -20.64 6.81
C VAL A 781 25.72 -21.61 7.91
N THR A 782 25.59 -21.14 9.15
CA THR A 782 25.17 -21.96 10.29
C THR A 782 23.70 -21.76 10.67
N ASN A 783 23.11 -22.77 11.32
CA ASN A 783 21.72 -22.78 11.76
C ASN A 783 20.70 -22.48 10.65
N LEU A 784 21.02 -22.85 9.41
CA LEU A 784 20.16 -22.64 8.26
C LEU A 784 19.04 -23.68 8.17
N ARG A 785 17.80 -23.22 8.12
CA ARG A 785 16.61 -24.06 8.08
C ARG A 785 15.78 -23.77 6.81
N VAL A 786 15.49 -24.81 6.03
CA VAL A 786 14.75 -24.71 4.77
C VAL A 786 13.55 -25.64 4.82
N ARG A 787 12.34 -25.09 4.90
CA ARG A 787 11.13 -25.89 5.14
C ARG A 787 9.90 -25.39 4.43
N ASN A 788 8.98 -26.31 4.14
CA ASN A 788 7.66 -26.01 3.58
C ASN A 788 7.71 -25.21 2.26
N ASN A 789 8.80 -25.23 1.50
CA ASN A 789 8.86 -24.50 0.23
C ASN A 789 8.31 -25.35 -0.91
N LEU A 790 7.68 -24.68 -1.88
CA LEU A 790 7.13 -25.29 -3.09
C LEU A 790 7.86 -24.73 -4.32
N TYR A 791 8.47 -25.62 -5.09
CA TYR A 791 9.14 -25.31 -6.35
C TYR A 791 8.40 -26.02 -7.49
N GLY A 792 7.76 -25.23 -8.35
CA GLY A 792 7.10 -25.71 -9.56
C GLY A 792 7.98 -25.46 -10.79
N ALA A 793 8.18 -26.47 -11.64
CA ALA A 793 8.85 -26.25 -12.92
C ALA A 793 8.40 -27.21 -14.02
N ALA A 794 8.39 -26.75 -15.27
CA ALA A 794 7.95 -27.59 -16.39
C ALA A 794 8.77 -28.89 -16.52
N THR A 795 10.08 -28.82 -16.25
CA THR A 795 11.00 -29.97 -16.27
C THR A 795 11.88 -29.96 -15.02
N LEU A 796 12.05 -31.13 -14.39
CA LEU A 796 12.85 -31.27 -13.16
C LEU A 796 14.22 -31.91 -13.36
N SER A 797 14.51 -32.48 -14.54
CA SER A 797 15.74 -33.28 -14.75
C SER A 797 17.05 -32.51 -14.55
N THR A 798 17.01 -31.18 -14.62
CA THR A 798 18.14 -30.27 -14.43
C THR A 798 18.02 -29.41 -13.17
N VAL A 799 16.94 -29.58 -12.39
CA VAL A 799 16.66 -28.79 -11.19
C VAL A 799 17.33 -29.44 -9.98
N SER A 800 18.17 -28.68 -9.29
CA SER A 800 18.67 -29.03 -7.97
C SER A 800 18.00 -28.10 -6.96
N LEU A 801 16.98 -28.60 -6.27
CA LEU A 801 16.17 -27.79 -5.37
C LEU A 801 17.02 -27.05 -4.34
N ILE A 802 18.00 -27.73 -3.77
CA ILE A 802 19.01 -27.15 -2.87
C ILE A 802 20.39 -27.49 -3.44
N GLN A 803 21.24 -26.48 -3.54
CA GLN A 803 22.59 -26.57 -4.07
C GLN A 803 23.62 -26.22 -2.99
N GLY A 804 24.62 -27.08 -2.85
CA GLY A 804 25.59 -27.01 -1.76
C GLY A 804 25.10 -27.66 -0.47
N ALA A 805 25.84 -27.47 0.62
CA ALA A 805 25.52 -28.02 1.94
C ALA A 805 25.68 -26.93 2.98
N GLY A 806 24.70 -26.76 3.86
CA GLY A 806 24.80 -25.83 4.98
C GLY A 806 25.82 -26.29 6.03
N GLY A 807 26.24 -25.35 6.88
CA GLY A 807 27.12 -25.58 8.01
C GLY A 807 26.42 -26.26 9.20
N ALA A 808 27.03 -26.12 10.38
CA ALA A 808 26.48 -26.68 11.62
C ALA A 808 25.06 -26.17 11.90
N GLY A 809 24.16 -27.06 12.33
CA GLY A 809 22.75 -26.71 12.60
C GLY A 809 21.85 -26.63 11.36
N TRP A 810 22.36 -27.02 10.18
CA TRP A 810 21.57 -27.11 8.95
C TRP A 810 20.41 -28.13 9.06
N ALA A 811 19.23 -27.75 8.59
CA ALA A 811 18.08 -28.64 8.44
C ALA A 811 17.27 -28.27 7.18
N ALA A 812 16.99 -29.26 6.34
CA ALA A 812 16.09 -29.11 5.21
C ALA A 812 15.11 -30.27 5.14
N ASP A 813 13.81 -29.97 5.23
CA ASP A 813 12.74 -30.96 5.26
C ASP A 813 11.43 -30.36 4.73
N HIS A 814 10.49 -31.22 4.30
CA HIS A 814 9.19 -30.80 3.76
C HIS A 814 9.29 -29.73 2.66
N ASN A 815 10.24 -29.88 1.74
CA ASN A 815 10.32 -29.05 0.53
C ASN A 815 9.94 -29.91 -0.67
N LEU A 816 9.15 -29.37 -1.59
CA LEU A 816 8.67 -30.10 -2.76
C LEU A 816 9.12 -29.43 -4.05
N ALA A 817 9.82 -30.17 -4.90
CA ALA A 817 10.00 -29.85 -6.32
C ALA A 817 9.07 -30.73 -7.15
N THR A 818 8.24 -30.12 -8.01
CA THR A 818 7.24 -30.85 -8.80
C THR A 818 7.00 -30.21 -10.16
N SER A 819 6.74 -31.02 -11.18
CA SER A 819 6.29 -30.55 -12.50
C SER A 819 4.78 -30.36 -12.59
N SER A 820 4.06 -30.65 -11.51
CA SER A 820 2.62 -30.46 -11.41
C SER A 820 2.28 -29.88 -10.03
N PRO A 821 2.65 -28.60 -9.77
CA PRO A 821 2.41 -27.96 -8.48
C PRO A 821 0.93 -27.69 -8.19
N GLY A 822 0.05 -27.78 -9.20
CA GLY A 822 -1.37 -27.54 -9.04
C GLY A 822 -1.70 -26.08 -8.71
N PHE A 823 -1.03 -25.13 -9.37
CA PHE A 823 -1.39 -23.71 -9.27
C PHE A 823 -2.69 -23.42 -10.00
N THR A 824 -3.48 -22.47 -9.49
CA THR A 824 -4.75 -22.03 -10.09
C THR A 824 -4.57 -21.52 -11.52
N ASN A 825 -3.62 -20.60 -11.75
CA ASN A 825 -3.30 -20.11 -13.09
C ASN A 825 -1.89 -19.48 -13.15
N ALA A 826 -0.87 -20.34 -13.18
CA ALA A 826 0.53 -19.91 -13.22
C ALA A 826 0.85 -19.01 -14.43
N ALA A 827 0.24 -19.27 -15.60
CA ALA A 827 0.45 -18.48 -16.82
C ALA A 827 -0.06 -17.03 -16.69
N ALA A 828 -1.04 -16.78 -15.82
CA ALA A 828 -1.51 -15.45 -15.47
C ALA A 828 -0.84 -14.88 -14.20
N GLY A 829 0.18 -15.56 -13.67
CA GLY A 829 0.89 -15.16 -12.45
C GLY A 829 0.14 -15.47 -11.14
N ASP A 830 -0.93 -16.27 -11.19
CA ASP A 830 -1.67 -16.74 -10.01
C ASP A 830 -1.12 -18.10 -9.55
N PHE A 831 -0.35 -18.05 -8.46
CA PHE A 831 0.31 -19.20 -7.85
C PHE A 831 -0.41 -19.72 -6.59
N SER A 832 -1.67 -19.34 -6.38
CA SER A 832 -2.52 -19.96 -5.37
C SER A 832 -2.74 -21.44 -5.67
N LEU A 833 -3.00 -22.24 -4.63
CA LEU A 833 -3.16 -23.69 -4.78
C LEU A 833 -4.58 -24.04 -5.25
N ALA A 834 -4.67 -24.81 -6.33
CA ALA A 834 -5.91 -25.39 -6.82
C ALA A 834 -6.23 -26.72 -6.12
N THR A 835 -7.48 -27.17 -6.23
CA THR A 835 -7.92 -28.47 -5.72
C THR A 835 -7.08 -29.61 -6.32
N GLY A 836 -6.53 -30.47 -5.45
CA GLY A 836 -5.69 -31.61 -5.85
C GLY A 836 -4.20 -31.27 -6.03
N SER A 837 -3.77 -30.06 -5.70
CA SER A 837 -2.35 -29.75 -5.61
C SER A 837 -1.64 -30.68 -4.61
N PRO A 838 -0.44 -31.22 -4.95
CA PRO A 838 0.36 -32.03 -4.04
C PRO A 838 0.95 -31.24 -2.87
N ALA A 839 0.81 -29.91 -2.87
CA ALA A 839 1.25 -29.04 -1.80
C ALA A 839 0.25 -28.98 -0.63
N VAL A 840 -1.01 -29.38 -0.85
CA VAL A 840 -2.07 -29.31 0.16
C VAL A 840 -1.83 -30.34 1.27
N ASP A 841 -1.94 -29.89 2.51
CA ASP A 841 -1.74 -30.63 3.76
C ASP A 841 -0.38 -31.37 3.85
N ALA A 842 0.62 -30.97 3.05
CA ALA A 842 1.89 -31.68 2.89
C ALA A 842 3.06 -31.04 3.68
N GLY A 843 2.83 -29.90 4.32
CA GLY A 843 3.81 -29.16 5.10
C GLY A 843 3.94 -29.62 6.55
N ALA A 844 5.11 -29.36 7.13
CA ALA A 844 5.33 -29.45 8.57
C ALA A 844 4.58 -28.34 9.31
N ALA A 845 4.22 -28.59 10.57
CA ALA A 845 3.67 -27.55 11.43
C ALA A 845 4.74 -26.51 11.78
N LEU A 846 4.61 -25.30 11.21
CA LEU A 846 5.52 -24.17 11.44
C LEU A 846 4.75 -22.98 12.04
N ARG A 847 4.79 -22.87 13.37
CA ARG A 847 4.11 -21.78 14.10
C ARG A 847 4.78 -20.42 13.89
N ASP A 848 6.03 -20.41 13.48
CA ASP A 848 6.83 -19.24 13.10
C ASP A 848 6.44 -18.64 11.72
N ALA A 849 5.42 -19.19 11.06
CA ALA A 849 4.79 -18.66 9.86
C ALA A 849 3.26 -18.84 9.91
N GLY A 850 2.61 -18.30 10.95
CA GLY A 850 1.18 -18.52 11.21
C GLY A 850 0.16 -17.92 10.22
N LEU A 851 0.61 -17.06 9.29
CA LEU A 851 -0.22 -16.52 8.20
C LEU A 851 0.43 -16.82 6.85
N ASP A 852 -0.37 -16.95 5.79
CA ASP A 852 0.08 -17.13 4.41
C ASP A 852 0.26 -15.81 3.64
N TYR A 853 0.50 -15.89 2.33
CA TYR A 853 0.64 -14.74 1.42
C TYR A 853 -0.59 -13.82 1.41
N GLN A 854 -1.78 -14.37 1.62
CA GLN A 854 -3.05 -13.62 1.62
C GLN A 854 -3.53 -13.28 3.04
N LEU A 855 -2.64 -13.38 4.04
CA LEU A 855 -2.96 -13.17 5.45
C LEU A 855 -4.03 -14.13 5.99
N SER A 856 -4.18 -15.30 5.38
CA SER A 856 -5.00 -16.39 5.91
C SER A 856 -4.25 -17.17 6.97
N ALA A 857 -4.95 -17.64 8.00
CA ALA A 857 -4.37 -18.46 9.07
C ALA A 857 -3.85 -19.80 8.56
N ARG A 858 -2.70 -20.23 9.07
CA ARG A 858 -2.16 -21.58 8.86
C ARG A 858 -2.37 -22.48 10.09
N PRO A 859 -2.81 -23.74 9.93
CA PRO A 859 -3.37 -24.30 8.71
C PRO A 859 -4.83 -23.85 8.49
N ARG A 860 -5.31 -23.83 7.25
CA ARG A 860 -6.76 -23.77 6.94
C ARG A 860 -7.39 -25.16 6.83
N GLY A 861 -6.61 -26.14 6.38
CA GLY A 861 -7.01 -27.53 6.14
C GLY A 861 -6.72 -28.47 7.30
N ALA A 862 -6.48 -29.74 6.96
CA ALA A 862 -6.13 -30.78 7.93
C ALA A 862 -4.67 -30.69 8.38
N GLY A 863 -3.81 -30.05 7.58
CA GLY A 863 -2.39 -29.83 7.79
C GLY A 863 -1.94 -28.50 7.19
N TYR A 864 -0.65 -28.20 7.32
CA TYR A 864 -0.06 -27.01 6.73
C TYR A 864 0.18 -27.25 5.24
N ASP A 865 -0.02 -26.23 4.41
CA ASP A 865 0.31 -26.34 3.00
C ASP A 865 1.77 -25.96 2.72
N LEU A 866 2.35 -26.57 1.69
CA LEU A 866 3.63 -26.17 1.14
C LEU A 866 3.49 -24.89 0.31
N GLY A 867 4.52 -24.05 0.34
CA GLY A 867 4.58 -22.80 -0.41
C GLY A 867 3.88 -21.64 0.30
N ALA A 868 3.73 -20.54 -0.43
CA ALA A 868 3.31 -19.24 0.08
C ALA A 868 1.81 -19.12 0.38
N TYR A 869 0.99 -20.06 -0.09
CA TYR A 869 -0.47 -19.99 0.03
C TYR A 869 -1.00 -21.16 0.84
N GLU A 870 -2.09 -20.94 1.56
CA GLU A 870 -3.00 -21.99 2.00
C GLU A 870 -4.10 -22.18 0.95
N SER A 871 -4.46 -23.43 0.71
CA SER A 871 -5.58 -23.86 -0.09
C SER A 871 -6.90 -23.45 0.57
N ARG A 872 -7.90 -23.19 -0.29
CA ARG A 872 -9.18 -22.61 0.12
C ARG A 872 -10.26 -23.63 0.40
#